data_AF-A0A819W9W7-F1
#
_entry.id   AF-A0A819W9W7-F1
#
_cell.length_a   1.000
_cell.length_b   1.000
_cell.length_c   1.000
_cell.angle_alpha   90.00
_cell.angle_beta   90.00
_cell.angle_gamma   90.00
#
_symmetry.space_group_name_H-M   'P 1'
#
loop_
_entity.id
_entity.type
_entity.pdbx_description
1 polymer ?
#
loop_
_entity_poly.entity_id
_entity_poly.type
_entity_poly.pdbx_seq_one_letter_code
_entity_poly.pdbx_strand_id
1 'polypeptide(L)'
;MGCGASVTTDKSVVNSTTPVNISSPTHPHRSQVSITNGEKGQQRVQAKDLVQNYFILWLDGKLDESNEDFQNSIKQLQLTVDTIEKFRDADECLNYISSFKNQKAFLIVSGALTENVVPRVHGMSQIYAIYIFCRKKSKYEQWETKEWSKVRGVFTEIHSICASVQQSARECDDDTVGITGELESSFMYTTFFKEIVLEIDFDEKKTIPELADYACQQKVYANNKKELELINKFAQEYHGNIDNNPVQWYTAECFTYKMLNKALGNLDVNTLLKTGFFMRDLHQNIQQLHDEQLNDKDKPFPSIVYRGQTMKQQDFETKIQPDKLMSYNNFLSTSELRNVAVGFIRNKLQSDNSKIGVLFIIKIDPSTKSVPYARIAKFSKFPPEKEVLLSTHTVFRIRQIKEIQEEEIKIWQVKLTLTSNGIDEELTALTKQIRMEITGTGWERMGFLLWKMGEHDKAEEVLTMLLEQAPDDDNNKAYCYNAIGLMKDNQGQYNAAIDFYEKSLQITEKTLPSNHPNLATSYSNVGQVYNSMGDYSKALQFYEKSLKIREKALPTNHPDLAISYGTIGGVYDNMGDYSKALEFYQKSLKIREKALPSNHPDFAISYSNIGGVYDNMGDYSKALEFYEKSLKIREKALPSNHPDLAISYGSIGTVHNNMGDYSKALEFYEKSLKIREKSLPPNHPALASSYNNIGLVYNNMGDYSKALEFYEKDLEITKNALPSNHPSLATSYNDIGLV
;
A
#
# COMPACT_ATOMS: atom_id res chain seq x y z
N MET A 1 -1.28 -19.06 11.93
CA MET A 1 -1.52 -18.81 13.37
C MET A 1 -2.74 -17.93 13.46
N GLY A 2 -3.82 -18.44 14.04
CA GLY A 2 -5.12 -17.77 14.05
C GLY A 2 -5.15 -16.60 15.03
N CYS A 3 -4.91 -15.39 14.52
CA CYS A 3 -5.47 -14.19 15.14
C CYS A 3 -6.94 -14.14 14.76
N GLY A 4 -7.77 -14.87 15.52
CA GLY A 4 -9.20 -14.61 15.58
C GLY A 4 -9.39 -13.26 16.25
N ALA A 5 -9.29 -12.18 15.47
CA ALA A 5 -9.90 -10.92 15.83
C ALA A 5 -11.41 -11.18 15.81
N SER A 6 -11.97 -11.49 16.98
CA SER A 6 -13.39 -11.30 17.23
C SER A 6 -13.67 -9.85 16.90
N VAL A 7 -14.25 -9.60 15.73
CA VAL A 7 -14.98 -8.37 15.47
C VAL A 7 -16.11 -8.38 16.50
N THR A 8 -15.86 -7.81 17.67
CA THR A 8 -16.92 -7.29 18.51
C THR A 8 -17.52 -6.17 17.67
N THR A 9 -18.57 -6.50 16.91
CA THR A 9 -19.51 -5.50 16.47
C THR A 9 -19.89 -4.71 17.71
N ASP A 10 -19.55 -3.42 17.76
CA ASP A 10 -20.17 -2.44 18.66
C ASP A 10 -21.67 -2.51 18.37
N LYS A 11 -22.37 -3.45 19.03
CA LYS A 11 -23.81 -3.42 19.14
C LYS A 11 -24.11 -2.38 20.19
N SER A 12 -24.31 -1.15 19.72
CA SER A 12 -25.06 -0.13 20.46
C SER A 12 -26.33 -0.79 21.02
N VAL A 13 -26.35 -0.99 22.33
CA VAL A 13 -27.47 -1.53 23.09
C VAL A 13 -28.59 -0.50 23.04
N VAL A 14 -29.58 -0.71 22.16
CA VAL A 14 -30.91 -0.10 22.33
C VAL A 14 -31.70 -1.02 23.26
N ASN A 15 -31.56 -0.80 24.57
CA ASN A 15 -32.50 -1.32 25.57
C ASN A 15 -33.27 -0.14 26.15
N SER A 16 -34.40 0.20 25.53
CA SER A 16 -35.44 1.03 26.16
C SER A 16 -36.43 0.11 26.88
N THR A 17 -36.33 0.00 28.19
CA THR A 17 -37.36 -0.60 29.04
C THR A 17 -38.42 0.44 29.41
N THR A 18 -39.66 0.22 28.98
CA THR A 18 -40.86 0.44 29.82
C THR A 18 -42.06 -0.30 29.24
N PRO A 19 -42.93 -0.93 30.07
CA PRO A 19 -43.92 -1.89 29.61
C PRO A 19 -45.28 -1.25 29.37
N VAL A 20 -45.89 -1.48 28.21
CA VAL A 20 -47.35 -1.36 28.04
C VAL A 20 -47.87 -2.56 27.24
N ASN A 21 -48.69 -3.34 27.92
CA ASN A 21 -49.51 -4.43 27.44
C ASN A 21 -50.47 -3.93 26.33
N ILE A 22 -50.69 -4.71 25.26
CA ILE A 22 -52.00 -4.97 24.58
C ILE A 22 -51.77 -5.64 23.19
N SER A 23 -52.26 -6.88 23.11
CA SER A 23 -52.78 -7.63 21.95
C SER A 23 -51.95 -7.85 20.67
N SER A 24 -51.69 -9.14 20.40
CA SER A 24 -51.53 -9.76 19.06
C SER A 24 -52.63 -9.30 18.09
N PRO A 25 -52.39 -9.27 16.76
CA PRO A 25 -52.55 -10.51 15.97
C PRO A 25 -51.72 -10.66 14.67
N THR A 26 -51.50 -11.93 14.29
CA THR A 26 -51.56 -12.52 12.92
C THR A 26 -50.58 -12.10 11.80
N HIS A 27 -49.77 -13.07 11.35
CA HIS A 27 -49.29 -13.27 9.97
C HIS A 27 -50.46 -13.34 8.95
N PRO A 28 -50.30 -12.96 7.65
CA PRO A 28 -49.61 -13.83 6.66
C PRO A 28 -48.87 -13.17 5.47
N HIS A 29 -47.99 -13.98 4.87
CA HIS A 29 -47.42 -13.98 3.50
C HIS A 29 -47.86 -12.91 2.46
N ARG A 30 -46.89 -12.32 1.75
CA ARG A 30 -46.54 -12.66 0.34
C ARG A 30 -45.43 -11.77 -0.24
N SER A 31 -44.50 -12.46 -0.89
CA SER A 31 -43.64 -12.07 -2.01
C SER A 31 -44.11 -10.89 -2.89
N GLN A 32 -43.21 -9.94 -3.13
CA GLN A 32 -42.99 -9.38 -4.47
C GLN A 32 -41.50 -9.13 -4.73
N VAL A 33 -41.00 -9.90 -5.68
CA VAL A 33 -39.75 -9.71 -6.43
C VAL A 33 -39.80 -8.34 -7.11
N SER A 34 -38.79 -7.51 -6.89
CA SER A 34 -38.47 -6.37 -7.74
C SER A 34 -37.01 -6.47 -8.13
N ILE A 35 -36.78 -7.00 -9.32
CA ILE A 35 -35.52 -6.97 -10.04
C ILE A 35 -35.28 -5.52 -10.43
N THR A 36 -34.19 -4.92 -9.95
CA THR A 36 -33.54 -3.80 -10.63
C THR A 36 -32.05 -4.06 -10.70
N ASN A 37 -31.60 -4.19 -11.94
CA ASN A 37 -30.23 -4.32 -12.37
C ASN A 37 -29.33 -3.22 -11.82
N GLY A 38 -28.06 -3.59 -11.59
CA GLY A 38 -26.96 -2.89 -12.25
C GLY A 38 -26.27 -1.79 -11.46
N GLU A 39 -24.99 -2.08 -11.21
CA GLU A 39 -23.86 -1.16 -11.30
C GLU A 39 -23.29 -0.51 -10.02
N LYS A 40 -22.14 -1.10 -9.64
CA LYS A 40 -20.84 -0.43 -9.46
C LYS A 40 -20.80 0.75 -8.49
N GLY A 41 -20.54 0.44 -7.22
CA GLY A 41 -19.89 1.34 -6.28
C GLY A 41 -18.44 0.91 -6.04
N GLN A 42 -17.54 1.21 -6.99
CA GLN A 42 -16.10 1.15 -6.72
C GLN A 42 -15.78 2.18 -5.64
N GLN A 43 -15.24 1.74 -4.50
CA GLN A 43 -14.47 2.61 -3.63
C GLN A 43 -13.24 3.06 -4.42
N ARG A 44 -13.37 4.21 -5.08
CA ARG A 44 -12.24 4.95 -5.62
C ARG A 44 -11.44 5.42 -4.40
N VAL A 45 -10.41 4.64 -4.05
CA VAL A 45 -9.27 5.12 -3.26
C VAL A 45 -8.94 6.51 -3.79
N GLN A 46 -8.89 7.50 -2.89
CA GLN A 46 -8.48 8.86 -3.20
C GLN A 46 -7.29 8.78 -4.15
N ALA A 47 -7.46 9.30 -5.36
CA ALA A 47 -6.39 9.36 -6.35
C ALA A 47 -5.22 10.10 -5.69
N LYS A 48 -4.20 9.34 -5.24
CA LYS A 48 -2.91 9.90 -4.89
C LYS A 48 -2.39 10.51 -6.18
N ASP A 49 -2.56 11.82 -6.27
CA ASP A 49 -2.00 12.68 -7.30
C ASP A 49 -0.51 12.40 -7.44
N LEU A 50 -0.09 11.79 -8.56
CA LEU A 50 1.26 11.88 -9.13
C LEU A 50 1.26 11.20 -10.51
N VAL A 51 0.50 11.76 -11.45
CA VAL A 51 0.72 11.53 -12.89
C VAL A 51 1.20 12.85 -13.47
N GLN A 52 2.51 13.07 -13.54
CA GLN A 52 3.04 14.11 -14.43
C GLN A 52 3.17 13.52 -15.83
N ASN A 53 2.07 13.56 -16.58
CA ASN A 53 2.15 13.54 -18.05
C ASN A 53 2.61 14.94 -18.46
N TYR A 54 3.72 15.04 -19.17
CA TYR A 54 4.18 16.33 -19.72
C TYR A 54 3.46 16.62 -21.04
N PHE A 55 2.95 17.85 -21.18
CA PHE A 55 2.32 18.33 -22.41
C PHE A 55 3.27 19.23 -23.18
N ILE A 56 3.39 19.07 -24.50
CA ILE A 56 3.91 20.14 -25.35
C ILE A 56 2.73 20.98 -25.81
N LEU A 57 2.79 22.28 -25.61
CA LEU A 57 1.86 23.24 -26.21
C LEU A 57 2.61 23.95 -27.33
N TRP A 58 2.15 23.81 -28.57
CA TRP A 58 2.72 24.52 -29.71
C TRP A 58 1.83 25.70 -30.07
N LEU A 59 2.32 26.92 -29.82
CA LEU A 59 1.61 28.16 -30.12
C LEU A 59 2.25 28.91 -31.31
N ASP A 60 1.56 28.89 -32.44
CA ASP A 60 1.97 29.60 -33.66
C ASP A 60 0.76 30.23 -34.37
N GLY A 61 0.79 31.55 -34.53
CA GLY A 61 -0.30 32.30 -35.16
C GLY A 61 -0.42 32.06 -36.67
N LYS A 62 0.57 31.42 -37.30
CA LYS A 62 0.59 31.05 -38.71
C LYS A 62 0.70 29.54 -38.92
N LEU A 63 0.22 28.76 -37.96
CA LEU A 63 0.29 27.31 -37.97
C LEU A 63 -0.43 26.73 -39.20
N ASP A 64 0.34 26.19 -40.14
CA ASP A 64 -0.14 25.50 -41.34
C ASP A 64 0.10 24.00 -41.21
N GLU A 65 -0.96 23.26 -40.91
CA GLU A 65 -0.89 21.81 -40.71
C GLU A 65 -0.70 21.03 -42.01
N SER A 66 -0.85 21.66 -43.18
CA SER A 66 -0.57 21.03 -44.46
C SER A 66 0.91 21.11 -44.86
N ASN A 67 1.69 21.93 -44.15
CA ASN A 67 3.11 22.15 -44.43
C ASN A 67 3.95 20.92 -44.05
N GLU A 68 4.76 20.44 -44.99
CA GLU A 68 5.58 19.24 -44.83
C GLU A 68 6.67 19.41 -43.76
N ASP A 69 7.28 20.60 -43.64
CA ASP A 69 8.25 20.90 -42.58
C ASP A 69 7.60 20.93 -41.20
N PHE A 70 6.37 21.44 -41.09
CA PHE A 70 5.59 21.41 -39.85
C PHE A 70 5.20 19.97 -39.47
N GLN A 71 4.72 19.18 -40.43
CA GLN A 71 4.38 17.78 -40.20
C GLN A 71 5.62 16.95 -39.80
N ASN A 72 6.77 17.20 -40.41
CA ASN A 72 8.04 16.60 -40.02
C ASN A 72 8.49 17.06 -38.63
N SER A 73 8.29 18.34 -38.31
CA SER A 73 8.58 18.92 -36.98
C SER A 73 7.73 18.29 -35.88
N ILE A 74 6.43 18.13 -36.10
CA ILE A 74 5.51 17.46 -35.17
C ILE A 74 5.89 15.98 -35.03
N LYS A 75 6.16 15.27 -36.13
CA LYS A 75 6.67 13.89 -36.06
C LYS A 75 7.94 13.78 -35.22
N GLN A 76 8.88 14.72 -35.33
CA GLN A 76 10.09 14.71 -34.51
C GLN A 76 9.83 15.01 -33.03
N LEU A 77 8.89 15.89 -32.69
CA LEU A 77 8.51 16.13 -31.30
C LEU A 77 7.69 14.97 -30.69
N GLN A 78 6.88 14.29 -31.49
CA GLN A 78 6.15 13.09 -31.07
C GLN A 78 7.07 11.90 -30.75
N LEU A 79 8.33 11.93 -31.21
CA LEU A 79 9.36 10.98 -30.78
C LEU A 79 9.88 11.26 -29.36
N THR A 80 9.53 12.43 -28.79
CA THR A 80 10.04 12.93 -27.52
C THR A 80 8.96 13.05 -26.45
N VAL A 81 7.72 13.43 -26.79
CA VAL A 81 6.63 13.66 -25.82
C VAL A 81 5.31 13.09 -26.31
N ASP A 82 4.51 12.56 -25.38
CA ASP A 82 3.29 11.78 -25.63
C ASP A 82 2.06 12.62 -26.03
N THR A 83 2.05 13.93 -25.77
CA THR A 83 0.89 14.79 -26.09
C THR A 83 1.35 16.17 -26.53
N ILE A 84 0.94 16.56 -27.75
CA ILE A 84 1.21 17.88 -28.34
C ILE A 84 -0.13 18.54 -28.67
N GLU A 85 -0.46 19.60 -27.94
CA GLU A 85 -1.63 20.43 -28.22
C GLU A 85 -1.22 21.66 -29.02
N LYS A 86 -2.01 22.02 -30.04
CA LYS A 86 -1.69 23.08 -31.00
C LYS A 86 -2.63 24.25 -30.81
N PHE A 87 -2.08 25.45 -30.78
CA PHE A 87 -2.86 26.67 -30.63
C PHE A 87 -2.44 27.68 -31.70
N ARG A 88 -3.44 28.36 -32.28
CA ARG A 88 -3.24 29.52 -33.16
C ARG A 88 -3.43 30.83 -32.42
N ASP A 89 -4.23 30.81 -31.37
CA ASP A 89 -4.56 31.95 -30.53
C ASP A 89 -3.88 31.86 -29.15
N ALA A 90 -3.33 32.98 -28.69
CA ALA A 90 -2.59 33.03 -27.44
C ALA A 90 -3.51 32.96 -26.21
N ASP A 91 -4.70 33.56 -26.26
CA ASP A 91 -5.63 33.59 -25.13
C ASP A 91 -6.31 32.22 -24.96
N GLU A 92 -6.58 31.50 -26.05
CA GLU A 92 -7.04 30.10 -26.01
C GLU A 92 -5.99 29.18 -25.35
N CYS A 93 -4.72 29.30 -25.76
CA CYS A 93 -3.61 28.55 -25.16
C CYS A 93 -3.46 28.85 -23.66
N LEU A 94 -3.62 30.11 -23.27
CA LEU A 94 -3.53 30.55 -21.86
C LEU A 94 -4.68 30.04 -21.00
N ASN A 95 -5.90 30.05 -21.53
CA ASN A 95 -7.07 29.49 -20.85
C ASN A 95 -6.90 27.98 -20.66
N TYR A 96 -6.34 27.29 -21.66
CA TYR A 96 -6.03 25.87 -21.57
C TYR A 96 -4.99 25.58 -20.48
N ILE A 97 -3.89 26.33 -20.44
CA ILE A 97 -2.86 26.23 -19.37
C ILE A 97 -3.48 26.44 -17.99
N SER A 98 -4.40 27.40 -17.86
CA SER A 98 -5.05 27.73 -16.59
C SER A 98 -5.99 26.63 -16.08
N SER A 99 -6.41 25.70 -16.94
CA SER A 99 -7.22 24.53 -16.55
C SER A 99 -6.39 23.43 -15.87
N PHE A 100 -5.06 23.50 -15.92
CA PHE A 100 -4.19 22.48 -15.35
C PHE A 100 -4.16 22.58 -13.83
N LYS A 101 -4.60 21.50 -13.15
CA LYS A 101 -4.55 21.41 -11.68
C LYS A 101 -3.21 20.90 -11.16
N ASN A 102 -2.71 19.77 -11.69
CA ASN A 102 -1.48 19.10 -11.24
C ASN A 102 -0.55 18.67 -12.41
N GLN A 103 -0.70 19.29 -13.57
CA GLN A 103 0.04 18.96 -14.81
C GLN A 103 1.05 20.07 -15.14
N LYS A 104 2.14 19.70 -15.83
CA LYS A 104 3.16 20.64 -16.31
C LYS A 104 3.27 20.59 -17.83
N ALA A 105 3.47 21.77 -18.44
CA ALA A 105 3.64 21.93 -19.88
C ALA A 105 5.00 22.51 -20.28
N PHE A 106 5.49 22.04 -21.42
CA PHE A 106 6.53 22.63 -22.24
C PHE A 106 5.88 23.48 -23.33
N LEU A 107 6.18 24.78 -23.37
CA LEU A 107 5.59 25.68 -24.36
C LEU A 107 6.58 25.94 -25.49
N ILE A 108 6.20 25.59 -26.72
CA ILE A 108 6.89 26.02 -27.94
C ILE A 108 6.12 27.21 -28.50
N VAL A 109 6.75 28.38 -28.56
CA VAL A 109 6.12 29.62 -29.03
C VAL A 109 6.84 30.15 -30.26
N SER A 110 6.09 30.51 -31.30
CA SER A 110 6.66 31.18 -32.47
C SER A 110 7.25 32.54 -32.10
N GLY A 111 8.36 32.92 -32.73
CA GLY A 111 9.02 34.21 -32.50
C GLY A 111 8.09 35.43 -32.69
N ALA A 112 7.07 35.32 -33.54
CA ALA A 112 6.10 36.40 -33.77
C ALA A 112 5.17 36.65 -32.57
N LEU A 113 4.98 35.66 -31.70
CA LEU A 113 4.09 35.73 -30.54
C LEU A 113 4.85 35.89 -29.22
N THR A 114 6.17 35.75 -29.22
CA THR A 114 7.02 35.78 -28.03
C THR A 114 6.82 37.02 -27.17
N GLU A 115 6.79 38.22 -27.76
CA GLU A 115 6.65 39.50 -27.04
C GLU A 115 5.32 39.61 -26.25
N ASN A 116 4.25 38.97 -26.73
CA ASN A 116 2.95 38.97 -26.06
C ASN A 116 2.83 37.81 -25.05
N VAL A 117 3.35 36.63 -25.40
CA VAL A 117 3.08 35.40 -24.65
C VAL A 117 4.03 35.20 -23.48
N VAL A 118 5.35 35.38 -23.68
CA VAL A 118 6.36 35.02 -22.68
C VAL A 118 6.18 35.80 -21.36
N PRO A 119 5.93 37.12 -21.37
CA PRO A 119 5.65 37.87 -20.13
C PRO A 119 4.44 37.36 -19.34
N ARG A 120 3.44 36.79 -20.01
CA ARG A 120 2.19 36.32 -19.39
C ARG A 120 2.32 34.93 -18.78
N VAL A 121 3.17 34.06 -19.36
CA VAL A 121 3.28 32.64 -18.97
C VAL A 121 4.49 32.29 -18.12
N HIS A 122 5.56 33.10 -18.17
CA HIS A 122 6.80 32.82 -17.45
C HIS A 122 6.59 32.57 -15.95
N GLY A 123 5.70 33.33 -15.31
CA GLY A 123 5.38 33.18 -13.89
C GLY A 123 4.46 32.00 -13.53
N MET A 124 3.82 31.34 -14.49
CA MET A 124 2.80 30.31 -14.23
C MET A 124 3.45 29.00 -13.76
N SER A 125 3.04 28.46 -12.61
CA SER A 125 3.58 27.21 -12.05
C SER A 125 3.35 25.98 -12.94
N GLN A 126 2.33 26.06 -13.81
CA GLN A 126 1.95 25.05 -14.80
C GLN A 126 2.91 24.97 -16.00
N ILE A 127 3.71 26.02 -16.25
CA ILE A 127 4.69 26.06 -17.34
C ILE A 127 6.07 25.75 -16.79
N TYR A 128 6.68 24.68 -17.31
CA TYR A 128 7.99 24.17 -16.89
C TYR A 128 9.13 24.82 -17.69
N ALA A 129 9.01 24.85 -19.02
CA ALA A 129 9.99 25.47 -19.90
C ALA A 129 9.34 26.04 -21.16
N ILE A 130 9.98 27.06 -21.71
CA ILE A 130 9.56 27.81 -22.90
C ILE A 130 10.66 27.73 -23.94
N TYR A 131 10.30 27.35 -25.17
CA TYR A 131 11.19 27.27 -26.32
C TYR A 131 10.69 28.23 -27.40
N ILE A 132 11.54 29.14 -27.85
CA ILE A 132 11.18 30.12 -28.87
C ILE A 132 11.62 29.58 -30.23
N PHE A 133 10.67 29.34 -31.14
CA PHE A 133 10.97 28.88 -32.50
C PHE A 133 10.88 30.03 -33.50
N CYS A 134 11.98 30.35 -34.19
CA CYS A 134 12.02 31.49 -35.11
C CYS A 134 13.02 31.29 -36.26
N ARG A 135 12.85 32.00 -37.38
CA ARG A 135 13.77 31.92 -38.53
C ARG A 135 15.06 32.74 -38.37
N LYS A 136 15.10 33.71 -37.44
CA LYS A 136 16.23 34.63 -37.24
C LYS A 136 16.52 34.77 -35.74
N LYS A 137 17.47 33.97 -35.25
CA LYS A 137 17.84 33.89 -33.83
C LYS A 137 18.22 35.25 -33.22
N SER A 138 19.05 36.03 -33.91
CA SER A 138 19.58 37.33 -33.45
C SER A 138 18.53 38.38 -33.06
N LYS A 139 17.28 38.24 -33.54
CA LYS A 139 16.18 39.13 -33.15
C LYS A 139 15.61 38.81 -31.77
N TYR A 140 15.75 37.58 -31.29
CA TYR A 140 15.09 37.07 -30.08
C TYR A 140 16.07 36.61 -28.99
N GLU A 141 17.38 36.69 -29.22
CA GLU A 141 18.41 36.32 -28.23
C GLU A 141 18.29 37.06 -26.89
N GLN A 142 17.71 38.26 -26.88
CA GLN A 142 17.43 39.03 -25.66
C GLN A 142 16.49 38.33 -24.66
N TRP A 143 15.77 37.28 -25.09
CA TRP A 143 14.90 36.47 -24.23
C TRP A 143 15.66 35.34 -23.50
N GLU A 144 16.90 35.05 -23.86
CA GLU A 144 17.78 34.09 -23.17
C GLU A 144 18.51 34.76 -21.98
N THR A 145 17.80 35.55 -21.17
CA THR A 145 18.36 36.29 -20.03
C THR A 145 17.85 35.76 -18.70
N LYS A 146 18.53 36.11 -17.60
CA LYS A 146 18.13 35.69 -16.24
C LYS A 146 16.72 36.15 -15.84
N GLU A 147 16.20 37.21 -16.47
CA GLU A 147 14.85 37.73 -16.25
C GLU A 147 13.76 36.72 -16.68
N TRP A 148 14.04 35.91 -17.71
CA TRP A 148 13.11 34.93 -18.27
C TRP A 148 13.57 33.50 -17.97
N SER A 149 13.72 33.16 -16.70
CA SER A 149 14.39 31.92 -16.24
C SER A 149 13.81 30.60 -16.76
N LYS A 150 12.59 30.60 -17.32
CA LYS A 150 11.95 29.44 -17.95
C LYS A 150 12.18 29.34 -19.45
N VAL A 151 12.73 30.37 -20.10
CA VAL A 151 13.12 30.32 -21.51
C VAL A 151 14.40 29.51 -21.62
N ARG A 152 14.32 28.34 -22.27
CA ARG A 152 15.45 27.41 -22.42
C ARG A 152 16.28 27.65 -23.67
N GLY A 153 15.76 28.44 -24.59
CA GLY A 153 16.51 28.89 -25.75
C GLY A 153 15.63 29.40 -26.89
N VAL A 154 16.30 30.03 -27.84
CA VAL A 154 15.79 30.47 -29.14
C VAL A 154 16.40 29.58 -30.21
N PHE A 155 15.55 28.93 -30.97
CA PHE A 155 15.93 27.88 -31.91
C PHE A 155 15.46 28.23 -33.31
N THR A 156 16.32 27.93 -34.28
CA THR A 156 16.03 28.03 -35.73
C THR A 156 15.66 26.69 -36.35
N GLU A 157 15.99 25.59 -35.66
CA GLU A 157 15.76 24.22 -36.11
C GLU A 157 14.97 23.45 -35.07
N ILE A 158 13.96 22.71 -35.52
CA ILE A 158 13.12 21.91 -34.61
C ILE A 158 13.90 20.79 -33.93
N HIS A 159 14.91 20.23 -34.61
CA HIS A 159 15.71 19.14 -34.07
C HIS A 159 16.43 19.55 -32.78
N SER A 160 16.91 20.80 -32.73
CA SER A 160 17.53 21.38 -31.54
C SER A 160 16.52 21.60 -30.41
N ILE A 161 15.27 21.96 -30.73
CA ILE A 161 14.17 22.00 -29.76
C ILE A 161 13.90 20.60 -29.22
N CYS A 162 13.80 19.58 -30.09
CA CYS A 162 13.58 18.19 -29.68
C CYS A 162 14.65 17.71 -28.70
N ALA A 163 15.94 17.94 -28.99
CA ALA A 163 17.04 17.57 -28.10
C ALA A 163 16.97 18.31 -26.76
N SER A 164 16.60 19.60 -26.76
CA SER A 164 16.47 20.40 -25.56
C SER A 164 15.25 20.01 -24.72
N VAL A 165 14.11 19.68 -25.35
CA VAL A 165 12.92 19.13 -24.69
C VAL A 165 13.21 17.74 -24.12
N GLN A 166 13.92 16.87 -24.85
CA GLN A 166 14.36 15.56 -24.34
C GLN A 166 15.22 15.73 -23.09
N GLN A 167 16.17 16.66 -23.12
CA GLN A 167 17.00 16.96 -21.97
C GLN A 167 16.17 17.48 -20.79
N SER A 168 15.27 18.44 -21.00
CA SER A 168 14.41 18.99 -19.95
C SER A 168 13.37 18.00 -19.42
N ALA A 169 12.89 17.07 -20.25
CA ALA A 169 12.00 15.99 -19.83
C ALA A 169 12.76 14.93 -19.00
N ARG A 170 13.98 14.56 -19.42
CA ARG A 170 14.88 13.69 -18.65
C ARG A 170 15.22 14.30 -17.30
N GLU A 171 15.51 15.60 -17.23
CA GLU A 171 15.74 16.32 -15.98
C GLU A 171 14.52 16.28 -15.02
N CYS A 172 13.32 16.06 -15.56
CA CYS A 172 12.07 16.00 -14.80
C CYS A 172 11.67 14.57 -14.37
N ASP A 173 11.94 13.56 -15.19
CA ASP A 173 11.76 12.13 -14.83
C ASP A 173 12.78 11.69 -13.76
N ASP A 174 13.99 12.23 -13.83
CA ASP A 174 15.11 11.91 -12.95
C ASP A 174 14.96 12.54 -11.54
N ASP A 175 13.83 13.23 -11.29
CA ASP A 175 13.35 13.69 -9.97
C ASP A 175 12.45 12.66 -9.26
N THR A 176 11.96 11.62 -9.96
CA THR A 176 10.98 10.66 -9.41
C THR A 176 11.60 9.49 -8.66
N VAL A 177 12.89 9.56 -8.32
CA VAL A 177 13.57 8.48 -7.58
C VAL A 177 13.15 8.49 -6.12
N GLY A 178 12.02 7.84 -5.84
CA GLY A 178 11.87 6.72 -4.90
C GLY A 178 12.28 6.89 -3.44
N ILE A 179 12.40 8.10 -2.92
CA ILE A 179 12.71 8.32 -1.50
C ILE A 179 11.41 8.34 -0.71
N THR A 180 11.22 7.34 0.15
CA THR A 180 10.20 7.33 1.21
C THR A 180 10.85 7.80 2.52
N GLY A 181 10.25 8.81 3.16
CA GLY A 181 10.80 9.45 4.36
C GLY A 181 10.59 8.69 5.66
N GLU A 182 9.60 7.81 5.66
CA GLU A 182 9.38 6.80 6.68
C GLU A 182 9.10 5.48 5.92
N LEU A 183 9.31 4.32 6.56
CA LEU A 183 8.86 3.04 6.01
C LEU A 183 7.32 3.04 6.04
N GLU A 184 6.72 3.70 5.05
CA GLU A 184 5.30 3.60 4.79
C GLU A 184 4.93 2.13 4.57
N SER A 185 3.67 1.78 4.87
CA SER A 185 3.11 0.45 4.61
C SER A 185 3.39 -0.04 3.18
N SER A 186 3.45 0.90 2.22
CA SER A 186 3.82 0.69 0.82
C SER A 186 5.22 0.08 0.62
N PHE A 187 6.24 0.55 1.36
CA PHE A 187 7.60 0.02 1.29
C PHE A 187 7.64 -1.47 1.66
N MET A 188 6.89 -1.83 2.71
CA MET A 188 6.85 -3.21 3.17
C MET A 188 6.26 -4.13 2.10
N TYR A 189 5.16 -3.75 1.48
CA TYR A 189 4.54 -4.54 0.43
C TYR A 189 5.46 -4.74 -0.77
N THR A 190 6.24 -3.73 -1.15
CA THR A 190 7.22 -3.90 -2.24
C THR A 190 8.41 -4.78 -1.89
N THR A 191 8.86 -4.75 -0.63
CA THR A 191 9.90 -5.67 -0.14
C THR A 191 9.41 -7.11 -0.27
N PHE A 192 8.18 -7.39 0.15
CA PHE A 192 7.57 -8.71 0.00
C PHE A 192 7.30 -9.06 -1.47
N PHE A 193 6.91 -8.09 -2.30
CA PHE A 193 6.76 -8.29 -3.74
C PHE A 193 8.05 -8.85 -4.36
N LYS A 194 9.21 -8.22 -4.07
CA LYS A 194 10.51 -8.74 -4.51
C LYS A 194 10.79 -10.13 -3.98
N GLU A 195 10.62 -10.37 -2.67
CA GLU A 195 10.85 -11.71 -2.10
C GLU A 195 10.03 -12.78 -2.84
N ILE A 196 8.76 -12.51 -3.10
CA ILE A 196 7.86 -13.44 -3.78
C ILE A 196 8.25 -13.62 -5.23
N VAL A 197 8.60 -12.56 -5.95
CA VAL A 197 9.08 -12.65 -7.34
C VAL A 197 10.33 -13.53 -7.45
N LEU A 198 11.20 -13.54 -6.44
CA LEU A 198 12.37 -14.42 -6.39
C LEU A 198 12.03 -15.89 -6.13
N GLU A 199 10.83 -16.19 -5.59
CA GLU A 199 10.32 -17.56 -5.42
C GLU A 199 9.60 -18.08 -6.66
N ILE A 200 9.14 -17.21 -7.55
CA ILE A 200 8.34 -17.57 -8.71
C ILE A 200 9.24 -18.11 -9.83
N ASP A 201 8.89 -19.30 -10.32
CA ASP A 201 9.37 -19.80 -11.60
C ASP A 201 8.46 -19.29 -12.73
N PHE A 202 8.95 -18.33 -13.50
CA PHE A 202 8.20 -17.74 -14.60
C PHE A 202 8.33 -18.62 -15.85
N ASP A 203 7.21 -18.91 -16.52
CA ASP A 203 7.24 -19.50 -17.86
C ASP A 203 7.66 -18.43 -18.87
N GLU A 204 8.98 -18.29 -19.07
CA GLU A 204 9.61 -17.29 -19.94
C GLU A 204 9.09 -17.35 -21.38
N LYS A 205 8.67 -18.53 -21.87
CA LYS A 205 8.10 -18.66 -23.22
C LYS A 205 6.77 -17.92 -23.37
N LYS A 206 6.07 -17.71 -22.26
CA LYS A 206 4.80 -16.99 -22.20
C LYS A 206 5.01 -15.54 -21.73
N THR A 207 5.78 -15.32 -20.67
CA THR A 207 5.88 -14.02 -20.01
C THR A 207 6.68 -12.98 -20.80
N ILE A 208 7.71 -13.39 -21.57
CA ILE A 208 8.49 -12.47 -22.41
C ILE A 208 7.64 -11.90 -23.56
N PRO A 209 6.95 -12.72 -24.37
CA PRO A 209 6.03 -12.21 -25.37
C PRO A 209 4.91 -11.34 -24.76
N GLU A 210 4.34 -11.74 -23.61
CA GLU A 210 3.30 -10.96 -22.94
C GLU A 210 3.78 -9.56 -22.52
N LEU A 211 5.01 -9.45 -21.99
CA LEU A 211 5.59 -8.15 -21.67
C LEU A 211 5.83 -7.31 -22.93
N ALA A 212 6.32 -7.93 -24.01
CA ALA A 212 6.55 -7.24 -25.27
C ALA A 212 5.24 -6.71 -25.90
N ASP A 213 4.20 -7.54 -25.93
CA ASP A 213 2.87 -7.15 -26.41
C ASP A 213 2.26 -6.05 -25.54
N TYR A 214 2.37 -6.18 -24.22
CA TYR A 214 1.92 -5.15 -23.28
C TYR A 214 2.66 -3.82 -23.49
N ALA A 215 3.99 -3.86 -23.71
CA ALA A 215 4.78 -2.68 -24.03
C ALA A 215 4.33 -2.04 -25.36
N CYS A 216 4.12 -2.84 -26.41
CA CYS A 216 3.61 -2.35 -27.71
C CYS A 216 2.25 -1.64 -27.60
N GLN A 217 1.40 -2.05 -26.65
CA GLN A 217 0.08 -1.44 -26.41
C GLN A 217 0.16 -0.12 -25.62
N GLN A 218 1.26 0.14 -24.91
CA GLN A 218 1.43 1.41 -24.20
C GLN A 218 1.62 2.55 -25.21
N LYS A 219 0.81 3.60 -25.09
CA LYS A 219 0.87 4.78 -25.97
C LYS A 219 2.28 5.37 -26.09
N VAL A 220 3.05 5.32 -25.00
CA VAL A 220 4.44 5.81 -24.91
C VAL A 220 5.39 5.10 -25.89
N TYR A 221 5.14 3.82 -26.19
CA TYR A 221 6.00 3.01 -27.07
C TYR A 221 5.39 2.77 -28.45
N ALA A 222 4.06 2.71 -28.54
CA ALA A 222 3.32 2.39 -29.77
C ALA A 222 3.66 3.29 -30.98
N ASN A 223 4.03 4.55 -30.74
CA ASN A 223 4.36 5.51 -31.80
C ASN A 223 5.87 5.71 -32.01
N ASN A 224 6.72 5.03 -31.23
CA ASN A 224 8.17 5.17 -31.31
C ASN A 224 8.79 3.96 -32.01
N LYS A 225 9.11 4.12 -33.30
CA LYS A 225 9.68 3.06 -34.14
C LYS A 225 10.94 2.42 -33.53
N LYS A 226 11.81 3.21 -32.90
CA LYS A 226 13.04 2.70 -32.26
C LYS A 226 12.73 1.83 -31.04
N GLU A 227 11.78 2.26 -30.20
CA GLU A 227 11.35 1.46 -29.05
C GLU A 227 10.65 0.17 -29.52
N LEU A 228 9.82 0.21 -30.56
CA LEU A 228 9.20 -0.99 -31.14
C LEU A 228 10.24 -1.99 -31.67
N GLU A 229 11.29 -1.51 -32.33
CA GLU A 229 12.41 -2.36 -32.76
C GLU A 229 13.12 -2.99 -31.56
N LEU A 230 13.34 -2.24 -30.48
CA LEU A 230 13.93 -2.74 -29.24
C LEU A 230 13.03 -3.74 -28.50
N ILE A 231 11.71 -3.53 -28.51
CA ILE A 231 10.72 -4.45 -27.93
C ILE A 231 10.73 -5.78 -28.69
N ASN A 232 10.70 -5.73 -30.03
CA ASN A 232 10.78 -6.94 -30.85
C ASN A 232 12.10 -7.69 -30.64
N LYS A 233 13.22 -6.95 -30.56
CA LYS A 233 14.53 -7.53 -30.25
C LYS A 233 14.55 -8.19 -28.89
N PHE A 234 13.99 -7.54 -27.86
CA PHE A 234 13.87 -8.09 -26.52
C PHE A 234 13.07 -9.41 -26.54
N ALA A 235 11.91 -9.44 -27.20
CA ALA A 235 11.07 -10.63 -27.30
C ALA A 235 11.77 -11.83 -27.96
N GLN A 236 12.67 -11.58 -28.91
CA GLN A 236 13.37 -12.62 -29.66
C GLN A 236 14.66 -13.09 -28.98
N GLU A 237 15.43 -12.18 -28.40
CA GLU A 237 16.82 -12.44 -28.05
C GLU A 237 17.08 -12.58 -26.55
N TYR A 238 16.21 -12.09 -25.66
CA TYR A 238 16.52 -11.89 -24.23
C TYR A 238 17.13 -13.12 -23.53
N HIS A 239 16.61 -14.34 -23.77
CA HIS A 239 17.23 -15.60 -23.32
C HIS A 239 17.78 -16.50 -24.46
N GLY A 240 17.62 -16.08 -25.71
CA GLY A 240 18.10 -16.84 -26.88
C GLY A 240 19.60 -16.73 -27.14
N ASN A 241 20.28 -15.79 -26.46
CA ASN A 241 21.70 -15.50 -26.64
C ASN A 241 22.43 -15.48 -25.29
N ILE A 242 23.45 -16.32 -25.12
CA ILE A 242 24.30 -16.41 -23.91
C ILE A 242 24.95 -15.06 -23.54
N ASP A 243 25.11 -14.16 -24.51
CA ASP A 243 25.70 -12.83 -24.29
C ASP A 243 24.70 -11.78 -23.75
N ASN A 244 23.39 -12.08 -23.70
CA ASN A 244 22.38 -11.13 -23.21
C ASN A 244 22.33 -11.11 -21.68
N ASN A 245 22.81 -10.00 -21.11
CA ASN A 245 22.80 -9.76 -19.68
C ASN A 245 21.62 -8.84 -19.29
N PRO A 246 20.77 -9.18 -18.29
CA PRO A 246 19.71 -8.31 -17.80
C PRO A 246 20.16 -6.86 -17.49
N VAL A 247 21.38 -6.68 -17.00
CA VAL A 247 22.01 -5.38 -16.74
C VAL A 247 22.17 -4.55 -18.02
N GLN A 248 22.46 -5.16 -19.17
CA GLN A 248 22.55 -4.44 -20.46
C GLN A 248 21.19 -3.87 -20.86
N TRP A 249 20.12 -4.63 -20.65
CA TRP A 249 18.75 -4.18 -20.91
C TRP A 249 18.31 -3.12 -19.91
N TYR A 250 18.68 -3.26 -18.64
CA TYR A 250 18.37 -2.29 -17.61
C TYR A 250 19.12 -0.97 -17.78
N THR A 251 20.39 -0.99 -18.19
CA THR A 251 21.19 0.22 -18.43
C THR A 251 20.99 0.80 -19.83
N ALA A 252 20.28 0.09 -20.71
CA ALA A 252 19.90 0.62 -22.00
C ALA A 252 18.80 1.67 -21.89
N GLU A 253 18.90 2.70 -22.71
CA GLU A 253 17.79 3.63 -22.95
C GLU A 253 16.70 2.91 -23.77
N CYS A 254 15.90 2.07 -23.11
CA CYS A 254 14.81 1.31 -23.70
C CYS A 254 13.65 1.11 -22.72
N PHE A 255 12.56 0.55 -23.23
CA PHE A 255 11.31 0.35 -22.48
C PHE A 255 11.47 -0.39 -21.14
N THR A 256 12.39 -1.36 -21.01
CA THR A 256 12.53 -2.17 -19.78
C THR A 256 12.93 -1.33 -18.57
N TYR A 257 13.92 -0.43 -18.71
CA TYR A 257 14.32 0.51 -17.67
C TYR A 257 13.16 1.43 -17.28
N LYS A 258 12.52 2.05 -18.29
CA LYS A 258 11.45 3.04 -18.08
C LYS A 258 10.23 2.41 -17.41
N MET A 259 9.79 1.25 -17.90
CA MET A 259 8.62 0.53 -17.37
C MET A 259 8.87 0.06 -15.95
N LEU A 260 10.00 -0.60 -15.69
CA LEU A 260 10.27 -1.16 -14.36
C LEU A 260 10.40 -0.06 -13.30
N ASN A 261 11.17 1.00 -13.57
CA ASN A 261 11.34 2.09 -12.61
C ASN A 261 10.06 2.87 -12.36
N LYS A 262 9.24 3.09 -13.40
CA LYS A 262 7.93 3.71 -13.26
C LYS A 262 6.99 2.83 -12.44
N ALA A 263 6.99 1.52 -12.69
CA ALA A 263 6.13 0.58 -11.98
C ALA A 263 6.49 0.46 -10.49
N LEU A 264 7.78 0.37 -10.18
CA LEU A 264 8.28 0.33 -8.79
C LEU A 264 8.06 1.67 -8.06
N GLY A 265 8.21 2.80 -8.76
CA GLY A 265 7.97 4.13 -8.19
C GLY A 265 6.51 4.40 -7.86
N ASN A 266 5.59 3.95 -8.72
CA ASN A 266 4.15 4.19 -8.60
C ASN A 266 3.36 3.05 -7.97
N LEU A 267 4.01 1.91 -7.66
CA LEU A 267 3.35 0.68 -7.25
C LEU A 267 2.30 0.19 -8.27
N ASP A 268 2.62 0.34 -9.57
CA ASP A 268 1.75 -0.17 -10.63
C ASP A 268 1.82 -1.69 -10.67
N VAL A 269 0.94 -2.33 -9.90
CA VAL A 269 0.85 -3.77 -9.74
C VAL A 269 0.75 -4.50 -11.09
N ASN A 270 -0.02 -3.99 -12.04
CA ASN A 270 -0.20 -4.67 -13.32
C ASN A 270 1.11 -4.72 -14.12
N THR A 271 1.83 -3.61 -14.16
CA THR A 271 3.14 -3.57 -14.82
C THR A 271 4.17 -4.39 -14.03
N LEU A 272 4.16 -4.30 -12.69
CA LEU A 272 5.07 -5.05 -11.82
C LEU A 272 4.95 -6.57 -12.01
N LEU A 273 3.72 -7.11 -12.08
CA LEU A 273 3.49 -8.54 -12.33
C LEU A 273 4.04 -8.99 -13.69
N LYS A 274 3.93 -8.15 -14.73
CA LYS A 274 4.46 -8.42 -16.08
C LYS A 274 5.97 -8.29 -16.17
N THR A 275 6.56 -7.36 -15.42
CA THR A 275 8.02 -7.18 -15.35
C THR A 275 8.70 -8.05 -14.29
N GLY A 276 7.95 -8.89 -13.57
CA GLY A 276 8.43 -9.68 -12.45
C GLY A 276 9.62 -10.57 -12.82
N PHE A 277 9.54 -11.30 -13.93
CA PHE A 277 10.64 -12.14 -14.41
C PHE A 277 11.91 -11.32 -14.68
N PHE A 278 11.79 -10.16 -15.34
CA PHE A 278 12.93 -9.29 -15.63
C PHE A 278 13.56 -8.74 -14.34
N MET A 279 12.74 -8.40 -13.34
CA MET A 279 13.22 -8.00 -12.02
C MET A 279 13.97 -9.14 -11.30
N ARG A 280 13.45 -10.37 -11.37
CA ARG A 280 14.09 -11.59 -10.82
C ARG A 280 15.46 -11.80 -11.46
N ASP A 281 15.53 -11.81 -12.79
CA ASP A 281 16.77 -12.07 -13.53
C ASP A 281 17.82 -10.99 -13.26
N LEU A 282 17.40 -9.72 -13.24
CA LEU A 282 18.29 -8.60 -12.93
C LEU A 282 18.83 -8.71 -11.50
N HIS A 283 17.98 -9.06 -10.53
CA HIS A 283 18.43 -9.29 -9.16
C HIS A 283 19.42 -10.46 -9.07
N GLN A 284 19.11 -11.59 -9.69
CA GLN A 284 19.98 -12.78 -9.69
C GLN A 284 21.31 -12.51 -10.39
N ASN A 285 21.31 -11.75 -11.49
CA ASN A 285 22.54 -11.36 -12.17
C ASN A 285 23.41 -10.47 -11.27
N ILE A 286 22.82 -9.49 -10.58
CA ILE A 286 23.55 -8.65 -9.62
C ILE A 286 24.09 -9.50 -8.45
N GLN A 287 23.32 -10.46 -7.95
CA GLN A 287 23.76 -11.39 -6.90
C GLN A 287 24.96 -12.24 -7.35
N GLN A 288 24.89 -12.82 -8.55
CA GLN A 288 26.00 -13.59 -9.11
C GLN A 288 27.26 -12.74 -9.24
N LEU A 289 27.14 -11.54 -9.82
CA LEU A 289 28.26 -10.62 -9.97
C LEU A 289 28.81 -10.15 -8.61
N HIS A 290 27.95 -9.97 -7.61
CA HIS A 290 28.36 -9.66 -6.24
C HIS A 290 29.24 -10.78 -5.67
N ASP A 291 28.78 -12.04 -5.76
CA ASP A 291 29.50 -13.20 -5.22
C ASP A 291 30.84 -13.43 -5.95
N GLU A 292 30.89 -13.24 -7.27
CA GLU A 292 32.12 -13.31 -8.06
C GLU A 292 33.13 -12.23 -7.64
N GLN A 293 32.69 -10.98 -7.54
CA GLN A 293 33.54 -9.82 -7.24
C GLN A 293 33.98 -9.78 -5.76
N LEU A 294 33.21 -10.38 -4.85
CA LEU A 294 33.56 -10.45 -3.42
C LEU A 294 34.81 -11.31 -3.18
N ASN A 295 35.00 -12.32 -4.02
CA ASN A 295 36.11 -13.26 -3.94
C ASN A 295 37.35 -12.80 -4.73
N ASP A 296 37.27 -11.70 -5.48
CA ASP A 296 38.37 -11.12 -6.24
C ASP A 296 39.31 -10.32 -5.33
N LYS A 297 40.43 -10.96 -4.94
CA LYS A 297 41.46 -10.36 -4.08
C LYS A 297 42.24 -9.21 -4.76
N ASP A 298 42.25 -9.18 -6.09
CA ASP A 298 43.01 -8.18 -6.85
C ASP A 298 42.22 -6.87 -7.02
N LYS A 299 40.89 -6.91 -6.85
CA LYS A 299 40.00 -5.75 -6.96
C LYS A 299 38.98 -5.69 -5.83
N PRO A 300 39.40 -5.36 -4.59
CA PRO A 300 38.50 -5.32 -3.44
C PRO A 300 37.31 -4.40 -3.69
N PHE A 301 36.12 -4.81 -3.26
CA PHE A 301 34.92 -3.97 -3.32
C PHE A 301 35.12 -2.65 -2.54
N PRO A 302 34.51 -1.54 -3.00
CA PRO A 302 34.58 -0.29 -2.28
C PRO A 302 33.76 -0.39 -0.99
N SER A 303 34.22 0.27 0.07
CA SER A 303 33.45 0.41 1.32
C SER A 303 32.48 1.60 1.29
N ILE A 304 32.65 2.49 0.32
CA ILE A 304 31.85 3.70 0.14
C ILE A 304 31.51 3.88 -1.34
N VAL A 305 30.25 4.17 -1.61
CA VAL A 305 29.77 4.62 -2.93
C VAL A 305 29.00 5.93 -2.79
N TYR A 306 28.88 6.67 -3.90
CA TYR A 306 28.34 8.01 -3.94
C TYR A 306 27.13 8.08 -4.88
N ARG A 307 26.13 8.85 -4.49
CA ARG A 307 24.99 9.20 -5.35
C ARG A 307 24.67 10.68 -5.21
N GLY A 308 24.54 11.35 -6.35
CA GLY A 308 24.09 12.73 -6.42
C GLY A 308 22.63 12.80 -6.83
N GLN A 309 21.85 13.63 -6.16
CA GLN A 309 20.44 13.83 -6.47
C GLN A 309 20.01 15.27 -6.17
N THR A 310 18.99 15.75 -6.88
CA THR A 310 18.29 17.00 -6.56
C THR A 310 16.90 16.68 -6.03
N MET A 311 16.40 17.48 -5.10
CA MET A 311 15.03 17.33 -4.57
C MET A 311 14.49 18.65 -4.05
N LYS A 312 13.18 18.71 -3.82
CA LYS A 312 12.55 19.88 -3.18
C LYS A 312 12.97 19.97 -1.73
N GLN A 313 13.12 21.18 -1.23
CA GLN A 313 13.51 21.42 0.16
C GLN A 313 12.51 20.80 1.15
N GLN A 314 11.21 20.94 0.92
CA GLN A 314 10.18 20.34 1.77
C GLN A 314 10.27 18.80 1.83
N ASP A 315 10.55 18.16 0.69
CA ASP A 315 10.74 16.70 0.64
C ASP A 315 11.98 16.28 1.43
N PHE A 316 13.07 17.04 1.34
CA PHE A 316 14.28 16.78 2.12
C PHE A 316 14.03 16.89 3.62
N GLU A 317 13.42 17.99 4.07
CA GLU A 317 13.15 18.25 5.49
C GLU A 317 12.20 17.20 6.09
N THR A 318 11.22 16.76 5.30
CA THR A 318 10.25 15.74 5.75
C THR A 318 10.89 14.35 5.75
N LYS A 319 11.64 13.99 4.70
CA LYS A 319 12.04 12.60 4.43
C LYS A 319 13.45 12.25 4.90
N ILE A 320 14.33 13.23 5.10
CA ILE A 320 15.74 13.00 5.45
C ILE A 320 15.97 13.50 6.87
N GLN A 321 15.80 12.60 7.84
CA GLN A 321 15.98 12.89 9.25
C GLN A 321 17.10 12.03 9.86
N PRO A 322 17.86 12.54 10.85
CA PRO A 322 18.89 11.76 11.52
C PRO A 322 18.32 10.48 12.16
N ASP A 323 19.07 9.38 12.06
CA ASP A 323 18.74 8.05 12.60
C ASP A 323 17.42 7.42 12.14
N LYS A 324 16.71 8.01 11.17
CA LYS A 324 15.58 7.37 10.49
C LYS A 324 16.06 6.40 9.41
N LEU A 325 15.19 5.44 9.08
CA LEU A 325 15.38 4.54 7.96
C LEU A 325 14.90 5.21 6.66
N MET A 326 15.68 5.02 5.60
CA MET A 326 15.42 5.52 4.27
C MET A 326 15.46 4.35 3.30
N SER A 327 14.51 4.28 2.38
CA SER A 327 14.45 3.20 1.41
C SER A 327 14.55 3.68 -0.03
N TYR A 328 15.02 2.80 -0.91
CA TYR A 328 14.95 2.94 -2.36
C TYR A 328 14.24 1.71 -2.94
N ASN A 329 13.08 1.95 -3.57
CA ASN A 329 12.31 0.87 -4.21
C ASN A 329 12.94 0.40 -5.51
N ASN A 330 13.58 1.30 -6.26
CA ASN A 330 14.21 1.01 -7.54
C ASN A 330 15.61 0.42 -7.38
N PHE A 331 16.18 -0.14 -8.46
CA PHE A 331 17.60 -0.46 -8.49
C PHE A 331 18.40 0.85 -8.39
N LEU A 332 19.32 0.90 -7.42
CA LEU A 332 20.02 2.13 -7.08
C LEU A 332 21.36 2.17 -7.80
N SER A 333 21.45 3.01 -8.84
CA SER A 333 22.72 3.33 -9.47
C SER A 333 23.54 4.30 -8.61
N THR A 334 24.80 3.97 -8.41
CA THR A 334 25.79 4.72 -7.60
C THR A 334 27.14 4.69 -8.29
N SER A 335 28.05 5.57 -7.85
CA SER A 335 29.41 5.66 -8.39
C SER A 335 30.45 5.47 -7.29
N GLU A 336 31.57 4.83 -7.60
CA GLU A 336 32.76 4.85 -6.73
C GLU A 336 33.42 6.24 -6.68
N LEU A 337 33.08 7.11 -7.63
CA LEU A 337 33.72 8.40 -7.83
C LEU A 337 32.83 9.54 -7.32
N ARG A 338 33.26 10.18 -6.23
CA ARG A 338 32.53 11.31 -5.62
C ARG A 338 32.28 12.46 -6.60
N ASN A 339 33.26 12.80 -7.42
CA ASN A 339 33.17 13.89 -8.39
C ASN A 339 32.10 13.63 -9.47
N VAL A 340 31.86 12.37 -9.83
CA VAL A 340 30.77 11.99 -10.75
C VAL A 340 29.42 12.32 -10.11
N ALA A 341 29.19 11.90 -8.86
CA ALA A 341 27.97 12.21 -8.12
C ALA A 341 27.74 13.73 -7.94
N VAL A 342 28.79 14.48 -7.61
CA VAL A 342 28.71 15.95 -7.51
C VAL A 342 28.44 16.59 -8.88
N GLY A 343 29.03 16.05 -9.95
CA GLY A 343 28.76 16.48 -11.32
C GLY A 343 27.29 16.36 -11.71
N PHE A 344 26.63 15.24 -11.35
CA PHE A 344 25.20 15.05 -11.56
C PHE A 344 24.35 16.12 -10.84
N ILE A 345 24.68 16.43 -9.57
CA ILE A 345 23.98 17.48 -8.81
C ILE A 345 24.15 18.83 -9.51
N ARG A 346 25.39 19.18 -9.88
CA ARG A 346 25.71 20.46 -10.51
C ARG A 346 24.91 20.66 -11.79
N ASN A 347 24.91 19.66 -12.67
CA ASN A 347 24.20 19.72 -13.93
C ASN A 347 22.69 19.91 -13.73
N LYS A 348 22.09 19.22 -12.74
CA LYS A 348 20.65 19.36 -12.43
C LYS A 348 20.28 20.67 -11.72
N LEU A 349 21.15 21.19 -10.86
CA LEU A 349 20.89 22.49 -10.21
C LEU A 349 20.96 23.65 -11.21
N GLN A 350 21.78 23.53 -12.26
CA GLN A 350 21.80 24.53 -13.35
C GLN A 350 20.48 24.57 -14.13
N SER A 351 19.77 23.44 -14.22
CA SER A 351 18.48 23.39 -14.90
C SER A 351 17.29 23.75 -14.01
N ASP A 352 17.33 23.50 -12.70
CA ASP A 352 16.23 23.80 -11.78
C ASP A 352 16.68 24.41 -10.43
N ASN A 353 16.63 25.75 -10.36
CA ASN A 353 16.99 26.52 -9.16
C ASN A 353 16.01 26.38 -7.99
N SER A 354 14.87 25.70 -8.16
CA SER A 354 13.90 25.48 -7.08
C SER A 354 14.24 24.30 -6.16
N LYS A 355 15.29 23.55 -6.49
CA LYS A 355 15.72 22.35 -5.79
C LYS A 355 17.01 22.56 -5.02
N ILE A 356 17.24 21.67 -4.07
CA ILE A 356 18.51 21.54 -3.35
C ILE A 356 19.28 20.34 -3.86
N GLY A 357 20.61 20.44 -3.82
CA GLY A 357 21.51 19.33 -4.13
C GLY A 357 21.78 18.47 -2.91
N VAL A 358 21.69 17.15 -3.07
CA VAL A 358 21.95 16.17 -2.01
C VAL A 358 23.00 15.17 -2.50
N LEU A 359 24.11 15.08 -1.77
CA LEU A 359 25.15 14.09 -1.96
C LEU A 359 25.00 12.98 -0.91
N PHE A 360 24.56 11.81 -1.36
CA PHE A 360 24.55 10.61 -0.54
C PHE A 360 25.92 9.95 -0.53
N ILE A 361 26.46 9.73 0.65
CA ILE A 361 27.67 8.96 0.90
C ILE A 361 27.25 7.66 1.57
N ILE A 362 27.31 6.57 0.83
CA ILE A 362 26.71 5.29 1.22
C ILE A 362 27.81 4.35 1.66
N LYS A 363 27.83 4.00 2.95
CA LYS A 363 28.67 2.94 3.48
C LYS A 363 28.01 1.59 3.17
N ILE A 364 28.71 0.76 2.45
CA ILE A 364 28.30 -0.60 2.09
C ILE A 364 29.22 -1.61 2.78
N ASP A 365 28.66 -2.74 3.17
CA ASP A 365 29.41 -3.86 3.76
C ASP A 365 29.30 -5.07 2.82
N PRO A 366 30.40 -5.45 2.13
CA PRO A 366 30.41 -6.54 1.17
C PRO A 366 30.18 -7.92 1.77
N SER A 367 30.20 -8.06 3.10
CA SER A 367 29.80 -9.30 3.77
C SER A 367 28.27 -9.47 3.88
N THR A 368 27.49 -8.41 3.60
CA THR A 368 26.04 -8.41 3.72
C THR A 368 25.38 -9.07 2.51
N LYS A 369 25.04 -10.35 2.63
CA LYS A 369 24.42 -11.15 1.54
C LYS A 369 22.96 -10.81 1.26
N SER A 370 22.28 -10.13 2.17
CA SER A 370 20.83 -9.85 2.09
C SER A 370 20.47 -8.78 1.05
N VAL A 371 21.44 -7.95 0.63
CA VAL A 371 21.23 -6.90 -0.36
C VAL A 371 22.38 -6.93 -1.37
N PRO A 372 22.23 -7.66 -2.50
CA PRO A 372 23.28 -7.72 -3.49
C PRO A 372 23.46 -6.40 -4.22
N TYR A 373 24.71 -6.16 -4.58
CA TYR A 373 25.16 -5.04 -5.40
C TYR A 373 26.41 -5.43 -6.16
N ALA A 374 26.62 -4.87 -7.34
CA ALA A 374 27.75 -5.24 -8.18
C ALA A 374 28.30 -4.06 -8.96
N ARG A 375 29.59 -4.11 -9.29
CA ARG A 375 30.16 -3.27 -10.35
C ARG A 375 29.63 -3.74 -11.68
N ILE A 376 29.02 -2.84 -12.43
CA ILE A 376 28.36 -3.20 -13.69
C ILE A 376 29.02 -2.61 -14.93
N ALA A 377 30.10 -1.86 -14.79
CA ALA A 377 30.81 -1.20 -15.90
C ALA A 377 31.11 -2.12 -17.11
N LYS A 378 31.44 -3.40 -16.86
CA LYS A 378 31.71 -4.39 -17.92
C LYS A 378 30.47 -4.71 -18.79
N PHE A 379 29.28 -4.59 -18.21
CA PHE A 379 28.01 -4.98 -18.82
C PHE A 379 27.08 -3.78 -19.07
N SER A 380 27.38 -2.61 -18.51
CA SER A 380 26.63 -1.39 -18.71
C SER A 380 26.81 -0.87 -20.14
N LYS A 381 25.78 -0.24 -20.70
CA LYS A 381 25.92 0.53 -21.97
C LYS A 381 26.81 1.78 -21.82
N PHE A 382 27.24 2.11 -20.60
CA PHE A 382 28.17 3.19 -20.29
C PHE A 382 29.44 2.66 -19.59
N PRO A 383 30.35 1.97 -20.32
CA PRO A 383 31.51 1.30 -19.73
C PRO A 383 32.54 2.17 -18.97
N PRO A 384 32.74 3.48 -19.26
CA PRO A 384 33.76 4.26 -18.56
C PRO A 384 33.38 4.65 -17.13
N GLU A 385 32.11 4.46 -16.72
CA GLU A 385 31.66 4.81 -15.39
C GLU A 385 31.98 3.69 -14.39
N LYS A 386 32.61 4.01 -13.26
CA LYS A 386 32.78 3.09 -12.13
C LYS A 386 31.46 2.93 -11.38
N GLU A 387 30.47 2.43 -12.10
CA GLU A 387 29.10 2.29 -11.66
C GLU A 387 28.94 1.04 -10.79
N VAL A 388 28.30 1.22 -9.64
CA VAL A 388 27.86 0.17 -8.73
C VAL A 388 26.35 0.21 -8.67
N LEU A 389 25.71 -0.88 -9.07
CA LEU A 389 24.25 -1.02 -9.05
C LEU A 389 23.86 -1.87 -7.85
N LEU A 390 23.02 -1.31 -6.96
CA LEU A 390 22.40 -2.05 -5.87
C LEU A 390 21.02 -2.54 -6.30
N SER A 391 20.64 -3.71 -5.80
CA SER A 391 19.30 -4.27 -6.02
C SER A 391 18.16 -3.36 -5.51
N THR A 392 16.95 -3.58 -6.01
CA THR A 392 15.70 -2.98 -5.50
C THR A 392 15.44 -3.23 -4.01
N HIS A 393 14.60 -2.37 -3.43
CA HIS A 393 14.16 -2.38 -2.02
C HIS A 393 15.34 -2.35 -1.04
N THR A 394 16.33 -1.54 -1.37
CA THR A 394 17.50 -1.32 -0.51
C THR A 394 17.14 -0.33 0.60
N VAL A 395 17.49 -0.68 1.85
CA VAL A 395 17.25 0.15 3.03
C VAL A 395 18.57 0.68 3.60
N PHE A 396 18.53 1.93 4.02
CA PHE A 396 19.65 2.63 4.63
C PHE A 396 19.24 3.25 5.96
N ARG A 397 20.16 3.27 6.92
CA ARG A 397 20.05 4.11 8.13
C ARG A 397 20.76 5.43 7.87
N ILE A 398 20.06 6.55 8.08
CA ILE A 398 20.63 7.90 7.97
C ILE A 398 21.50 8.16 9.20
N ARG A 399 22.80 8.40 9.01
CA ARG A 399 23.76 8.57 10.12
C ARG A 399 24.14 10.00 10.40
N GLN A 400 24.31 10.79 9.34
CA GLN A 400 24.75 12.17 9.47
C GLN A 400 24.21 12.99 8.32
N ILE A 401 23.71 14.17 8.64
CA ILE A 401 23.29 15.18 7.67
C ILE A 401 24.11 16.42 7.96
N LYS A 402 24.75 16.99 6.94
CA LYS A 402 25.43 18.27 7.05
C LYS A 402 25.33 19.05 5.76
N GLU A 403 25.20 20.35 5.87
CA GLU A 403 25.32 21.23 4.72
C GLU A 403 26.79 21.54 4.47
N ILE A 404 27.22 21.52 3.21
CA ILE A 404 28.59 21.84 2.81
C ILE A 404 28.58 22.76 1.60
N GLN A 405 29.63 23.57 1.50
CA GLN A 405 29.97 24.30 0.29
C GLN A 405 30.93 23.43 -0.52
N GLU A 406 30.54 23.07 -1.74
CA GLU A 406 31.37 22.28 -2.65
C GLU A 406 31.60 23.09 -3.93
N GLU A 407 32.83 23.59 -4.10
CA GLU A 407 33.14 24.55 -5.15
C GLU A 407 32.15 25.75 -5.13
N GLU A 408 31.40 25.97 -6.22
CA GLU A 408 30.42 27.06 -6.40
C GLU A 408 28.98 26.69 -5.99
N ILE A 409 28.72 25.44 -5.55
CA ILE A 409 27.36 24.98 -5.22
C ILE A 409 27.23 24.59 -3.74
N LYS A 410 26.09 24.95 -3.14
CA LYS A 410 25.71 24.54 -1.79
C LYS A 410 24.99 23.20 -1.87
N ILE A 411 25.47 22.19 -1.16
CA ILE A 411 24.89 20.85 -1.18
C ILE A 411 24.74 20.27 0.23
N TRP A 412 23.72 19.44 0.42
CA TRP A 412 23.53 18.64 1.63
C TRP A 412 24.24 17.31 1.48
N GLN A 413 25.19 17.03 2.37
CA GLN A 413 25.82 15.74 2.47
C GLN A 413 25.06 14.86 3.47
N VAL A 414 24.63 13.68 3.01
CA VAL A 414 23.91 12.70 3.81
C VAL A 414 24.70 11.41 3.85
N LYS A 415 25.16 11.00 5.04
CA LYS A 415 25.83 9.71 5.24
C LYS A 415 24.80 8.64 5.52
N LEU A 416 24.84 7.58 4.73
CA LEU A 416 23.96 6.42 4.80
C LEU A 416 24.78 5.17 5.18
N THR A 417 24.18 4.26 5.92
CA THR A 417 24.72 2.90 6.12
C THR A 417 23.71 1.91 5.58
N LEU A 418 24.14 1.06 4.64
CA LEU A 418 23.34 -0.07 4.14
C LEU A 418 22.94 -0.98 5.30
N THR A 419 21.68 -1.38 5.34
CA THR A 419 21.15 -2.25 6.39
C THR A 419 20.16 -3.27 5.85
N SER A 420 19.79 -4.26 6.67
CA SER A 420 18.84 -5.32 6.31
C SER A 420 18.15 -5.93 7.53
N ASN A 421 17.17 -6.81 7.27
CA ASN A 421 16.63 -7.70 8.31
C ASN A 421 17.75 -8.45 9.02
N GLY A 422 17.65 -8.58 10.35
CA GLY A 422 18.67 -9.20 11.21
C GLY A 422 19.84 -8.28 11.59
N ILE A 423 20.05 -7.18 10.87
CA ILE A 423 21.07 -6.16 11.20
C ILE A 423 20.40 -4.97 11.93
N ASP A 424 19.22 -4.57 11.48
CA ASP A 424 18.45 -3.48 12.07
C ASP A 424 17.19 -3.99 12.78
N GLU A 425 17.07 -3.71 14.08
CA GLU A 425 15.99 -4.21 14.93
C GLU A 425 14.62 -3.64 14.52
N GLU A 426 14.58 -2.38 14.11
CA GLU A 426 13.34 -1.69 13.70
C GLU A 426 12.79 -2.31 12.41
N LEU A 427 13.67 -2.49 11.41
CA LEU A 427 13.31 -3.17 10.15
C LEU A 427 12.88 -4.63 10.39
N THR A 428 13.57 -5.33 11.30
CA THR A 428 13.25 -6.72 11.66
C THR A 428 11.89 -6.83 12.35
N ALA A 429 11.57 -5.92 13.26
CA ALA A 429 10.26 -5.88 13.91
C ALA A 429 9.14 -5.62 12.90
N LEU A 430 9.34 -4.67 11.98
CA LEU A 430 8.36 -4.28 10.98
C LEU A 430 8.08 -5.42 9.97
N THR A 431 9.12 -6.12 9.51
CA THR A 431 8.95 -7.24 8.56
C THR A 431 8.37 -8.48 9.21
N LYS A 432 8.61 -8.71 10.50
CA LYS A 432 8.11 -9.90 11.21
C LYS A 432 6.59 -9.97 11.20
N GLN A 433 5.90 -8.87 11.47
CA GLN A 433 4.44 -8.84 11.50
C GLN A 433 3.85 -9.20 10.13
N ILE A 434 4.30 -8.53 9.08
CA ILE A 434 3.75 -8.73 7.73
C ILE A 434 4.11 -10.11 7.18
N ARG A 435 5.28 -10.65 7.53
CA ARG A 435 5.67 -12.03 7.15
C ARG A 435 4.74 -13.08 7.77
N MET A 436 4.18 -12.83 8.94
CA MET A 436 3.19 -13.72 9.54
C MET A 436 1.81 -13.65 8.85
N GLU A 437 1.52 -12.55 8.15
CA GLU A 437 0.25 -12.31 7.48
C GLU A 437 0.21 -12.80 6.03
N ILE A 438 1.35 -12.82 5.33
CA ILE A 438 1.45 -13.24 3.92
C ILE A 438 2.01 -14.67 3.85
N THR A 439 1.10 -15.65 3.85
CA THR A 439 1.40 -17.10 3.81
C THR A 439 1.41 -17.67 2.38
N GLY A 440 1.93 -18.88 2.20
CA GLY A 440 2.04 -19.57 0.90
C GLY A 440 3.43 -19.44 0.29
N THR A 441 3.59 -19.88 -0.97
CA THR A 441 4.83 -19.70 -1.76
C THR A 441 4.52 -19.18 -3.16
N GLY A 442 5.46 -18.45 -3.77
CA GLY A 442 5.35 -18.01 -5.16
C GLY A 442 4.04 -17.27 -5.49
N TRP A 443 3.32 -17.69 -6.53
CA TRP A 443 2.08 -17.04 -6.97
C TRP A 443 0.95 -17.06 -5.92
N GLU A 444 0.89 -18.07 -5.05
CA GLU A 444 -0.09 -18.11 -3.96
C GLU A 444 0.17 -16.96 -2.98
N ARG A 445 1.45 -16.83 -2.58
CA ARG A 445 1.94 -15.76 -1.71
C ARG A 445 1.70 -14.39 -2.36
N MET A 446 1.85 -14.30 -3.68
CA MET A 446 1.53 -13.10 -4.46
C MET A 446 0.06 -12.72 -4.35
N GLY A 447 -0.87 -13.67 -4.50
CA GLY A 447 -2.31 -13.42 -4.34
C GLY A 447 -2.66 -12.80 -2.98
N PHE A 448 -2.09 -13.33 -1.89
CA PHE A 448 -2.29 -12.76 -0.55
C PHE A 448 -1.68 -11.37 -0.38
N LEU A 449 -0.47 -11.15 -0.92
CA LEU A 449 0.15 -9.82 -0.91
C LEU A 449 -0.75 -8.79 -1.61
N LEU A 450 -1.23 -9.11 -2.81
CA LEU A 450 -2.10 -8.23 -3.60
C LEU A 450 -3.39 -7.90 -2.84
N TRP A 451 -4.00 -8.90 -2.19
CA TRP A 451 -5.17 -8.67 -1.37
C TRP A 451 -4.88 -7.72 -0.19
N LYS A 452 -3.76 -7.89 0.51
CA LYS A 452 -3.33 -7.00 1.59
C LYS A 452 -3.04 -5.58 1.10
N MET A 453 -2.60 -5.43 -0.14
CA MET A 453 -2.43 -4.13 -0.79
C MET A 453 -3.75 -3.48 -1.21
N GLY A 454 -4.88 -4.17 -1.10
CA GLY A 454 -6.19 -3.71 -1.56
C GLY A 454 -6.48 -4.00 -3.04
N GLU A 455 -5.57 -4.69 -3.73
CA GLU A 455 -5.67 -5.06 -5.15
C GLU A 455 -6.49 -6.35 -5.30
N HIS A 456 -7.74 -6.32 -4.83
CA HIS A 456 -8.60 -7.49 -4.72
C HIS A 456 -8.87 -8.18 -6.07
N ASP A 457 -9.10 -7.40 -7.13
CA ASP A 457 -9.37 -7.95 -8.47
C ASP A 457 -8.15 -8.69 -9.01
N LYS A 458 -6.94 -8.15 -8.78
CA LYS A 458 -5.68 -8.79 -9.19
C LYS A 458 -5.33 -9.99 -8.34
N ALA A 459 -5.62 -9.95 -7.04
CA ALA A 459 -5.49 -11.10 -6.17
C ALA A 459 -6.37 -12.26 -6.65
N GLU A 460 -7.63 -11.97 -7.01
CA GLU A 460 -8.57 -12.97 -7.54
C GLU A 460 -8.14 -13.50 -8.91
N GLU A 461 -7.62 -12.64 -9.81
CA GLU A 461 -7.06 -13.05 -11.11
C GLU A 461 -5.90 -14.05 -10.94
N VAL A 462 -4.94 -13.75 -10.05
CA VAL A 462 -3.79 -14.63 -9.77
C VAL A 462 -4.24 -15.95 -9.16
N LEU A 463 -5.14 -15.93 -8.18
CA LEU A 463 -5.62 -17.15 -7.54
C LEU A 463 -6.48 -18.00 -8.49
N THR A 464 -7.27 -17.38 -9.37
CA THR A 464 -8.06 -18.08 -10.39
C THR A 464 -7.16 -18.77 -11.42
N MET A 465 -6.10 -18.08 -11.87
CA MET A 465 -5.09 -18.67 -12.74
C MET A 465 -4.47 -19.94 -12.11
N LEU A 466 -4.18 -19.92 -10.81
CA LEU A 466 -3.65 -21.08 -10.09
C LEU A 466 -4.67 -22.23 -10.01
N LEU A 467 -5.96 -21.92 -9.81
CA LEU A 467 -7.03 -22.92 -9.81
C LEU A 467 -7.18 -23.63 -11.17
N GLU A 468 -6.98 -22.90 -12.27
CA GLU A 468 -7.04 -23.46 -13.63
C GLU A 468 -5.85 -24.38 -13.94
N GLN A 469 -4.67 -24.09 -13.37
CA GLN A 469 -3.44 -24.86 -13.59
C GLN A 469 -3.34 -26.08 -12.66
N ALA A 470 -3.95 -26.02 -11.48
CA ALA A 470 -3.85 -27.07 -10.47
C ALA A 470 -4.74 -28.30 -10.79
N PRO A 471 -4.22 -29.53 -10.64
CA PRO A 471 -5.01 -30.76 -10.70
C PRO A 471 -6.20 -30.76 -9.73
N ASP A 472 -7.28 -31.46 -10.06
CA ASP A 472 -8.53 -31.40 -9.29
C ASP A 472 -8.41 -31.89 -7.82
N ASP A 473 -7.49 -32.82 -7.56
CA ASP A 473 -7.22 -33.36 -6.21
C ASP A 473 -5.93 -32.77 -5.59
N ASP A 474 -5.49 -31.59 -6.04
CA ASP A 474 -4.32 -30.92 -5.48
C ASP A 474 -4.70 -30.11 -4.21
N ASN A 475 -3.95 -30.31 -3.13
CA ASN A 475 -4.08 -29.52 -1.91
C ASN A 475 -3.82 -28.02 -2.15
N ASN A 476 -3.02 -27.66 -3.15
CA ASN A 476 -2.81 -26.27 -3.57
C ASN A 476 -4.10 -25.65 -4.13
N LYS A 477 -4.93 -26.45 -4.82
CA LYS A 477 -6.25 -26.03 -5.31
C LYS A 477 -7.21 -25.76 -4.14
N ALA A 478 -7.20 -26.63 -3.12
CA ALA A 478 -7.94 -26.38 -1.89
C ALA A 478 -7.49 -25.09 -1.17
N TYR A 479 -6.18 -24.85 -1.14
CA TYR A 479 -5.62 -23.62 -0.56
C TYR A 479 -6.09 -22.37 -1.31
N CYS A 480 -6.04 -22.38 -2.65
CA CYS A 480 -6.54 -21.28 -3.47
C CYS A 480 -8.04 -21.03 -3.26
N TYR A 481 -8.86 -22.09 -3.17
CA TYR A 481 -10.28 -21.96 -2.83
C TYR A 481 -10.50 -21.38 -1.43
N ASN A 482 -9.73 -21.79 -0.42
CA ASN A 482 -9.76 -21.17 0.91
C ASN A 482 -9.38 -19.69 0.87
N ALA A 483 -8.36 -19.33 0.09
CA ALA A 483 -7.91 -17.95 -0.06
C ALA A 483 -9.01 -17.07 -0.67
N ILE A 484 -9.61 -17.50 -1.79
CA ILE A 484 -10.72 -16.78 -2.42
C ILE A 484 -11.92 -16.74 -1.48
N GLY A 485 -12.26 -17.84 -0.80
CA GLY A 485 -13.33 -17.89 0.19
C GLY A 485 -13.18 -16.83 1.28
N LEU A 486 -11.96 -16.68 1.82
CA LEU A 486 -11.64 -15.64 2.81
C LEU A 486 -11.79 -14.24 2.25
N MET A 487 -11.37 -14.01 1.01
CA MET A 487 -11.53 -12.71 0.37
C MET A 487 -13.00 -12.36 0.17
N LYS A 488 -13.84 -13.32 -0.25
CA LYS A 488 -15.29 -13.13 -0.44
C LYS A 488 -16.01 -12.93 0.90
N ASP A 489 -15.62 -13.64 1.95
CA ASP A 489 -16.18 -13.45 3.30
C ASP A 489 -15.90 -12.03 3.82
N ASN A 490 -14.66 -11.56 3.68
CA ASN A 490 -14.27 -10.20 4.06
C ASN A 490 -14.98 -9.11 3.23
N GLN A 491 -15.41 -9.43 2.00
CA GLN A 491 -16.23 -8.55 1.16
C GLN A 491 -17.73 -8.61 1.49
N GLY A 492 -18.15 -9.45 2.46
CA GLY A 492 -19.55 -9.69 2.78
C GLY A 492 -20.30 -10.53 1.74
N GLN A 493 -19.59 -11.13 0.78
CA GLN A 493 -20.16 -12.00 -0.27
C GLN A 493 -20.28 -13.43 0.27
N TYR A 494 -21.08 -13.61 1.33
CA TYR A 494 -21.11 -14.84 2.12
C TYR A 494 -21.47 -16.10 1.31
N ASN A 495 -22.41 -16.02 0.37
CA ASN A 495 -22.76 -17.17 -0.46
C ASN A 495 -21.59 -17.62 -1.35
N ALA A 496 -20.89 -16.68 -1.99
CA ALA A 496 -19.72 -16.98 -2.78
C ALA A 496 -18.58 -17.54 -1.91
N ALA A 497 -18.40 -16.99 -0.70
CA ALA A 497 -17.43 -17.50 0.26
C ALA A 497 -17.72 -18.96 0.64
N ILE A 498 -18.98 -19.29 0.92
CA ILE A 498 -19.42 -20.67 1.19
C ILE A 498 -19.10 -21.59 0.01
N ASP A 499 -19.46 -21.20 -1.22
CA ASP A 499 -19.20 -22.02 -2.41
C ASP A 499 -17.71 -22.37 -2.54
N PHE A 500 -16.82 -21.40 -2.31
CA PHE A 500 -15.37 -21.62 -2.36
C PHE A 500 -14.86 -22.45 -1.19
N TYR A 501 -15.30 -22.17 0.03
CA TYR A 501 -14.91 -22.98 1.20
C TYR A 501 -15.41 -24.42 1.12
N GLU A 502 -16.60 -24.67 0.56
CA GLU A 502 -17.12 -26.01 0.34
C GLU A 502 -16.32 -26.76 -0.72
N LYS A 503 -15.90 -26.11 -1.82
CA LYS A 503 -15.00 -26.72 -2.82
C LYS A 503 -13.65 -27.10 -2.20
N SER A 504 -13.08 -26.21 -1.39
CA SER A 504 -11.86 -26.51 -0.62
C SER A 504 -12.07 -27.70 0.32
N LEU A 505 -13.16 -27.68 1.09
CA LEU A 505 -13.51 -28.75 2.03
C LEU A 505 -13.61 -30.10 1.32
N GLN A 506 -14.32 -30.17 0.18
CA GLN A 506 -14.46 -31.40 -0.61
C GLN A 506 -13.11 -31.99 -1.05
N ILE A 507 -12.15 -31.15 -1.45
CA ILE A 507 -10.80 -31.62 -1.81
C ILE A 507 -10.11 -32.16 -0.55
N THR A 508 -10.09 -31.38 0.55
CA THR A 508 -9.43 -31.80 1.79
C THR A 508 -10.03 -33.06 2.41
N GLU A 509 -11.33 -33.31 2.25
CA GLU A 509 -12.00 -34.53 2.68
C GLU A 509 -11.54 -35.77 1.90
N LYS A 510 -11.22 -35.60 0.62
CA LYS A 510 -10.72 -36.69 -0.23
C LYS A 510 -9.24 -36.95 -0.01
N THR A 511 -8.43 -35.91 0.19
CA THR A 511 -6.97 -35.99 0.20
C THR A 511 -6.38 -36.24 1.58
N LEU A 512 -7.05 -35.83 2.65
CA LEU A 512 -6.53 -35.90 4.02
C LEU A 512 -7.21 -36.98 4.87
N PRO A 513 -6.51 -37.56 5.86
CA PRO A 513 -7.12 -38.44 6.85
C PRO A 513 -8.28 -37.76 7.60
N SER A 514 -9.28 -38.54 8.02
CA SER A 514 -10.49 -38.01 8.70
C SER A 514 -10.23 -37.28 10.02
N ASN A 515 -9.06 -37.47 10.63
CA ASN A 515 -8.62 -36.80 11.84
C ASN A 515 -7.54 -35.73 11.57
N HIS A 516 -7.34 -35.30 10.33
CA HIS A 516 -6.29 -34.33 10.01
C HIS A 516 -6.67 -32.91 10.49
N PRO A 517 -5.79 -32.16 11.17
CA PRO A 517 -6.10 -30.80 11.66
C PRO A 517 -6.57 -29.82 10.57
N ASN A 518 -6.01 -29.88 9.35
CA ASN A 518 -6.46 -29.03 8.23
C ASN A 518 -7.91 -29.29 7.82
N LEU A 519 -8.42 -30.52 7.99
CA LEU A 519 -9.82 -30.81 7.73
C LEU A 519 -10.71 -30.08 8.75
N ALA A 520 -10.32 -30.07 10.02
CA ALA A 520 -11.00 -29.29 11.05
C ALA A 520 -11.01 -27.79 10.72
N THR A 521 -9.89 -27.24 10.24
CA THR A 521 -9.82 -25.84 9.80
C THR A 521 -10.79 -25.55 8.65
N SER A 522 -10.90 -26.42 7.66
CA SER A 522 -11.84 -26.24 6.54
C SER A 522 -13.30 -26.25 7.01
N TYR A 523 -13.67 -27.15 7.93
CA TYR A 523 -14.97 -27.12 8.60
C TYR A 523 -15.20 -25.81 9.37
N SER A 524 -14.20 -25.33 10.12
CA SER A 524 -14.29 -24.07 10.86
C SER A 524 -14.50 -22.86 9.95
N ASN A 525 -13.88 -22.81 8.77
CA ASN A 525 -14.02 -21.70 7.83
C ASN A 525 -15.47 -21.60 7.33
N VAL A 526 -16.10 -22.71 6.95
CA VAL A 526 -17.52 -22.73 6.55
C VAL A 526 -18.41 -22.30 7.73
N GLY A 527 -18.13 -22.80 8.93
CA GLY A 527 -18.86 -22.41 10.15
C GLY A 527 -18.77 -20.91 10.46
N GLN A 528 -17.63 -20.29 10.17
CA GLN A 528 -17.42 -18.84 10.33
C GLN A 528 -18.33 -18.03 9.43
N VAL A 529 -18.45 -18.38 8.16
CA VAL A 529 -19.33 -17.65 7.25
C VAL A 529 -20.79 -17.74 7.69
N TYR A 530 -21.25 -18.94 8.10
CA TYR A 530 -22.60 -19.09 8.64
C TYR A 530 -22.82 -18.29 9.93
N ASN A 531 -21.81 -18.19 10.80
CA ASN A 531 -21.87 -17.34 11.99
C ASN A 531 -21.98 -15.86 11.62
N SER A 532 -21.21 -15.39 10.63
CA SER A 532 -21.29 -14.02 10.10
C SER A 532 -22.66 -13.71 9.50
N MET A 533 -23.32 -14.69 8.87
CA MET A 533 -24.68 -14.57 8.35
C MET A 533 -25.77 -14.62 9.44
N GLY A 534 -25.43 -14.97 10.69
CA GLY A 534 -26.37 -15.19 11.77
C GLY A 534 -27.10 -16.56 11.72
N ASP A 535 -26.71 -17.47 10.83
CA ASP A 535 -27.20 -18.87 10.84
C ASP A 535 -26.40 -19.67 11.88
N TYR A 536 -26.66 -19.37 13.15
CA TYR A 536 -25.94 -19.96 14.28
C TYR A 536 -26.11 -21.48 14.36
N SER A 537 -27.24 -22.02 13.87
CA SER A 537 -27.47 -23.47 13.86
C SER A 537 -26.52 -24.19 12.91
N LYS A 538 -26.37 -23.70 11.67
CA LYS A 538 -25.38 -24.27 10.75
C LYS A 538 -23.95 -24.01 11.23
N ALA A 539 -23.66 -22.82 11.73
CA ALA A 539 -22.34 -22.51 12.28
C ALA A 539 -21.93 -23.53 13.36
N LEU A 540 -22.81 -23.83 14.32
CA LEU A 540 -22.58 -24.84 15.34
C LEU A 540 -22.34 -26.23 14.75
N GLN A 541 -23.13 -26.66 13.76
CA GLN A 541 -22.91 -27.97 13.12
C GLN A 541 -21.50 -28.11 12.53
N PHE A 542 -21.00 -27.08 11.83
CA PHE A 542 -19.66 -27.06 11.25
C PHE A 542 -18.57 -26.96 12.32
N TYR A 543 -18.74 -26.09 13.33
CA TYR A 543 -17.78 -25.97 14.42
C TYR A 543 -17.69 -27.21 15.30
N GLU A 544 -18.80 -27.90 15.56
CA GLU A 544 -18.79 -29.16 16.32
C GLU A 544 -18.10 -30.29 15.55
N LYS A 545 -18.26 -30.35 14.22
CA LYS A 545 -17.49 -31.28 13.38
C LYS A 545 -15.99 -30.99 13.46
N SER A 546 -15.60 -29.71 13.35
CA SER A 546 -14.21 -29.28 13.52
C SER A 546 -13.65 -29.64 14.90
N LEU A 547 -14.40 -29.38 15.97
CA LEU A 547 -14.01 -29.71 17.35
C LEU A 547 -13.78 -31.21 17.51
N LYS A 548 -14.71 -32.06 17.03
CA LYS A 548 -14.58 -33.53 17.11
C LYS A 548 -13.34 -34.05 16.40
N ILE A 549 -12.95 -33.44 15.29
CA ILE A 549 -11.72 -33.79 14.57
C ILE A 549 -10.50 -33.42 15.41
N ARG A 550 -10.46 -32.18 15.94
CA ARG A 550 -9.37 -31.69 16.79
C ARG A 550 -9.21 -32.50 18.08
N GLU A 551 -10.31 -32.90 18.72
CA GLU A 551 -10.30 -33.73 19.93
C GLU A 551 -9.68 -35.12 19.69
N LYS A 552 -9.84 -35.67 18.48
CA LYS A 552 -9.21 -36.94 18.10
C LYS A 552 -7.74 -36.78 17.69
N ALA A 553 -7.38 -35.62 17.15
CA ALA A 553 -6.08 -35.38 16.54
C ALA A 553 -5.04 -34.81 17.50
N LEU A 554 -5.48 -34.07 18.52
CA LEU A 554 -4.63 -33.22 19.35
C LEU A 554 -4.65 -33.65 20.83
N PRO A 555 -3.57 -33.38 21.59
CA PRO A 555 -3.57 -33.52 23.04
C PRO A 555 -4.68 -32.70 23.71
N THR A 556 -5.20 -33.17 24.85
CA THR A 556 -6.34 -32.54 25.55
C THR A 556 -6.09 -31.11 26.05
N ASN A 557 -4.83 -30.71 26.18
CA ASN A 557 -4.41 -29.36 26.55
C ASN A 557 -3.93 -28.52 25.35
N HIS A 558 -4.18 -28.95 24.11
CA HIS A 558 -3.71 -28.23 22.93
C HIS A 558 -4.44 -26.88 22.75
N PRO A 559 -3.73 -25.77 22.44
CA PRO A 559 -4.35 -24.44 22.27
C PRO A 559 -5.51 -24.38 21.27
N ASP A 560 -5.44 -25.11 20.15
CA ASP A 560 -6.52 -25.16 19.15
C ASP A 560 -7.85 -25.69 19.70
N LEU A 561 -7.82 -26.56 20.73
CA LEU A 561 -9.04 -26.97 21.42
C LEU A 561 -9.64 -25.79 22.18
N ALA A 562 -8.84 -25.00 22.89
CA ALA A 562 -9.32 -23.81 23.57
C ALA A 562 -9.96 -22.82 22.59
N ILE A 563 -9.34 -22.60 21.42
CA ILE A 563 -9.91 -21.76 20.35
C ILE A 563 -11.26 -22.31 19.89
N SER A 564 -11.37 -23.62 19.67
CA SER A 564 -12.61 -24.27 19.21
C SER A 564 -13.74 -24.13 20.23
N TYR A 565 -13.45 -24.41 21.51
CA TYR A 565 -14.41 -24.24 22.59
C TYR A 565 -14.83 -22.77 22.74
N GLY A 566 -13.88 -21.82 22.68
CA GLY A 566 -14.19 -20.39 22.73
C GLY A 566 -15.04 -19.92 21.56
N THR A 567 -14.79 -20.42 20.35
CA THR A 567 -15.58 -20.07 19.16
C THR A 567 -17.04 -20.52 19.31
N ILE A 568 -17.26 -21.77 19.75
CA ILE A 568 -18.61 -22.28 20.01
C ILE A 568 -19.28 -21.52 21.15
N GLY A 569 -18.52 -21.16 22.21
CA GLY A 569 -19.02 -20.31 23.29
C GLY A 569 -19.54 -18.96 22.80
N GLY A 570 -18.82 -18.32 21.88
CA GLY A 570 -19.25 -17.07 21.25
C GLY A 570 -20.50 -17.21 20.38
N VAL A 571 -20.67 -18.34 19.69
CA VAL A 571 -21.91 -18.60 18.94
C VAL A 571 -23.11 -18.72 19.91
N TYR A 572 -22.96 -19.43 21.03
CA TYR A 572 -24.01 -19.52 22.03
C TYR A 572 -24.31 -18.18 22.71
N ASP A 573 -23.30 -17.34 22.96
CA ASP A 573 -23.47 -15.98 23.48
C ASP A 573 -24.29 -15.12 22.51
N ASN A 574 -23.96 -15.17 21.22
CA ASN A 574 -24.72 -14.47 20.17
C ASN A 574 -26.18 -14.95 20.06
N MET A 575 -26.45 -16.22 20.37
CA MET A 575 -27.80 -16.78 20.44
C MET A 575 -28.55 -16.41 21.74
N GLY A 576 -27.88 -15.83 22.74
CA GLY A 576 -28.43 -15.58 24.07
C GLY A 576 -28.50 -16.81 24.98
N ASP A 577 -27.91 -17.95 24.58
CA ASP A 577 -27.76 -19.13 25.46
C ASP A 577 -26.52 -18.96 26.35
N TYR A 578 -26.61 -17.99 27.27
CA TYR A 578 -25.50 -17.59 28.12
C TYR A 578 -24.97 -18.73 29.01
N SER A 579 -25.84 -19.68 29.40
CA SER A 579 -25.43 -20.85 30.17
C SER A 579 -24.45 -21.73 29.39
N LYS A 580 -24.76 -22.05 28.13
CA LYS A 580 -23.82 -22.81 27.29
C LYS A 580 -22.60 -21.98 26.91
N ALA A 581 -22.77 -20.69 26.64
CA ALA A 581 -21.63 -19.80 26.39
C ALA A 581 -20.59 -19.87 27.52
N LEU A 582 -21.04 -19.73 28.78
CA LEU A 582 -20.20 -19.87 29.96
C LEU A 582 -19.57 -21.25 30.08
N GLU A 583 -20.32 -22.33 29.84
CA GLU A 583 -19.78 -23.70 29.86
C GLU A 583 -18.60 -23.86 28.89
N PHE A 584 -18.77 -23.42 27.65
CA PHE A 584 -17.77 -23.52 26.59
C PHE A 584 -16.58 -22.59 26.83
N TYR A 585 -16.80 -21.34 27.26
CA TYR A 585 -15.71 -20.43 27.62
C TYR A 585 -14.91 -20.93 28.83
N GLN A 586 -15.55 -21.54 29.82
CA GLN A 586 -14.86 -22.16 30.96
C GLN A 586 -14.03 -23.39 30.54
N LYS A 587 -14.51 -24.21 29.60
CA LYS A 587 -13.70 -25.30 29.02
C LYS A 587 -12.46 -24.76 28.32
N SER A 588 -12.61 -23.70 27.51
CA SER A 588 -11.48 -23.01 26.87
C SER A 588 -10.48 -22.48 27.90
N LEU A 589 -10.95 -21.80 28.94
CA LEU A 589 -10.11 -21.26 30.01
C LEU A 589 -9.32 -22.37 30.72
N LYS A 590 -9.97 -23.48 31.09
CA LYS A 590 -9.32 -24.64 31.74
C LYS A 590 -8.21 -25.26 30.90
N ILE A 591 -8.36 -25.26 29.57
CA ILE A 591 -7.31 -25.74 28.65
C ILE A 591 -6.13 -24.78 28.69
N ARG A 592 -6.38 -23.46 28.60
CA ARG A 592 -5.35 -22.42 28.68
C ARG A 592 -4.60 -22.45 30.01
N GLU A 593 -5.30 -22.65 31.13
CA GLU A 593 -4.71 -22.82 32.47
C GLU A 593 -3.69 -23.97 32.54
N LYS A 594 -3.92 -25.04 31.79
CA LYS A 594 -3.00 -26.19 31.72
C LYS A 594 -1.86 -26.01 30.73
N ALA A 595 -2.05 -25.16 29.71
CA ALA A 595 -1.13 -25.04 28.59
C ALA A 595 -0.20 -23.83 28.68
N LEU A 596 -0.59 -22.78 29.41
CA LEU A 596 0.06 -21.47 29.36
C LEU A 596 0.46 -20.98 30.77
N PRO A 597 1.53 -20.16 30.87
CA PRO A 597 1.91 -19.54 32.14
C PRO A 597 0.86 -18.53 32.62
N SER A 598 0.67 -18.39 33.94
CA SER A 598 -0.45 -17.66 34.57
C SER A 598 -0.69 -16.20 34.18
N ASN A 599 0.25 -15.54 33.48
CA ASN A 599 0.11 -14.17 32.99
C ASN A 599 0.10 -14.08 31.45
N HIS A 600 -0.15 -15.19 30.75
CA HIS A 600 -0.19 -15.18 29.29
C HIS A 600 -1.34 -14.30 28.75
N PRO A 601 -1.13 -13.51 27.69
CA PRO A 601 -2.17 -12.61 27.14
C PRO A 601 -3.51 -13.29 26.82
N ASP A 602 -3.50 -14.55 26.40
CA ASP A 602 -4.72 -15.35 26.14
C ASP A 602 -5.68 -15.47 27.34
N PHE A 603 -5.20 -15.31 28.58
CA PHE A 603 -6.08 -15.24 29.74
C PHE A 603 -6.96 -13.99 29.71
N ALA A 604 -6.44 -12.86 29.24
CA ALA A 604 -7.21 -11.63 29.10
C ALA A 604 -8.38 -11.81 28.12
N ILE A 605 -8.16 -12.49 27.00
CA ILE A 605 -9.24 -12.81 26.04
C ILE A 605 -10.32 -13.67 26.71
N SER A 606 -9.91 -14.72 27.43
CA SER A 606 -10.85 -15.64 28.09
C SER A 606 -11.71 -14.93 29.13
N TYR A 607 -11.07 -14.11 29.99
CA TYR A 607 -11.79 -13.36 31.01
C TYR A 607 -12.68 -12.28 30.40
N SER A 608 -12.26 -11.59 29.33
CA SER A 608 -13.11 -10.61 28.65
C SER A 608 -14.37 -11.25 28.08
N ASN A 609 -14.26 -12.42 27.46
CA ASN A 609 -15.42 -13.13 26.91
C ASN A 609 -16.39 -13.57 28.00
N ILE A 610 -15.88 -14.11 29.12
CA ILE A 610 -16.71 -14.48 30.27
C ILE A 610 -17.37 -13.24 30.89
N GLY A 611 -16.62 -12.14 31.02
CA GLY A 611 -17.12 -10.85 31.50
C GLY A 611 -18.26 -10.32 30.63
N GLY A 612 -18.11 -10.40 29.30
CA GLY A 612 -19.16 -10.01 28.35
C GLY A 612 -20.43 -10.83 28.46
N VAL A 613 -20.32 -12.15 28.68
CA VAL A 613 -21.51 -12.98 28.93
C VAL A 613 -22.23 -12.55 30.22
N TYR A 614 -21.50 -12.25 31.29
CA TYR A 614 -22.11 -11.74 32.53
C TYR A 614 -22.72 -10.35 32.38
N ASP A 615 -22.10 -9.47 31.58
CA ASP A 615 -22.66 -8.15 31.25
C ASP A 615 -23.97 -8.29 30.48
N ASN A 616 -24.00 -9.15 29.45
CA ASN A 616 -25.21 -9.48 28.69
C ASN A 616 -26.33 -10.08 29.57
N MET A 617 -25.97 -10.82 30.62
CA MET A 617 -26.91 -11.33 31.63
C MET A 617 -27.38 -10.28 32.64
N GLY A 618 -26.77 -9.09 32.67
CA GLY A 618 -26.99 -8.06 33.69
C GLY A 618 -26.33 -8.34 35.04
N ASP A 619 -25.46 -9.36 35.15
CA ASP A 619 -24.64 -9.63 36.35
C ASP A 619 -23.38 -8.75 36.31
N TYR A 620 -23.59 -7.44 36.43
CA TYR A 620 -22.54 -6.44 36.29
C TYR A 620 -21.39 -6.61 37.31
N SER A 621 -21.67 -7.16 38.50
CA SER A 621 -20.63 -7.43 39.50
C SER A 621 -19.64 -8.49 39.02
N LYS A 622 -20.11 -9.59 38.43
CA LYS A 622 -19.21 -10.59 37.85
C LYS A 622 -18.57 -10.11 36.56
N ALA A 623 -19.29 -9.35 35.75
CA ALA A 623 -18.73 -8.73 34.55
C ALA A 623 -17.49 -7.90 34.89
N LEU A 624 -17.59 -7.00 35.87
CA LEU A 624 -16.47 -6.20 36.37
C LEU A 624 -15.33 -7.07 36.90
N GLU A 625 -15.62 -8.08 37.73
CA GLU A 625 -14.58 -8.99 38.26
C GLU A 625 -13.74 -9.61 37.13
N PHE A 626 -14.37 -10.08 36.06
CA PHE A 626 -13.69 -10.70 34.93
C PHE A 626 -13.00 -9.67 34.02
N TYR A 627 -13.64 -8.52 33.75
CA TYR A 627 -13.01 -7.46 32.96
C TYR A 627 -11.79 -6.85 33.66
N GLU A 628 -11.80 -6.68 34.98
CA GLU A 628 -10.66 -6.22 35.76
C GLU A 628 -9.50 -7.23 35.74
N LYS A 629 -9.79 -8.53 35.84
CA LYS A 629 -8.77 -9.59 35.65
C LYS A 629 -8.13 -9.50 34.27
N SER A 630 -8.92 -9.28 33.22
CA SER A 630 -8.43 -9.08 31.86
C SER A 630 -7.55 -7.83 31.74
N LEU A 631 -8.04 -6.69 32.23
CA LEU A 631 -7.33 -5.42 32.19
C LEU A 631 -5.97 -5.52 32.88
N LYS A 632 -5.91 -6.11 34.08
CA LYS A 632 -4.66 -6.28 34.84
C LYS A 632 -3.58 -7.07 34.07
N ILE A 633 -3.99 -8.07 33.29
CA ILE A 633 -3.07 -8.84 32.45
C ILE A 633 -2.58 -7.96 31.29
N ARG A 634 -3.49 -7.24 30.63
CA ARG A 634 -3.15 -6.34 29.51
C ARG A 634 -2.23 -5.19 29.94
N GLU A 635 -2.48 -4.55 31.08
CA GLU A 635 -1.64 -3.48 31.62
C GLU A 635 -0.21 -3.95 31.91
N LYS A 636 -0.05 -5.21 32.32
CA LYS A 636 1.27 -5.79 32.58
C LYS A 636 1.99 -6.21 31.30
N ALA A 637 1.24 -6.65 30.28
CA ALA A 637 1.80 -7.25 29.08
C ALA A 637 2.00 -6.26 27.91
N LEU A 638 1.27 -5.14 27.90
CA LEU A 638 1.18 -4.24 26.74
C LEU A 638 1.68 -2.82 27.07
N PRO A 639 2.21 -2.08 26.08
CA PRO A 639 2.50 -0.65 26.22
C PRO A 639 1.25 0.14 26.62
N SER A 640 1.44 1.24 27.36
CA SER A 640 0.34 2.04 27.92
C SER A 640 -0.59 2.69 26.88
N ASN A 641 -0.17 2.76 25.62
CA ASN A 641 -0.93 3.27 24.49
C ASN A 641 -1.46 2.16 23.55
N HIS A 642 -1.43 0.89 23.97
CA HIS A 642 -1.89 -0.22 23.14
C HIS A 642 -3.42 -0.22 22.96
N PRO A 643 -3.96 -0.42 21.74
CA PRO A 643 -5.41 -0.40 21.48
C PRO A 643 -6.25 -1.34 22.36
N ASP A 644 -5.75 -2.54 22.67
CA ASP A 644 -6.44 -3.49 23.56
C ASP A 644 -6.74 -2.95 24.97
N LEU A 645 -5.93 -2.02 25.47
CA LEU A 645 -6.21 -1.34 26.74
C LEU A 645 -7.43 -0.41 26.59
N ALA A 646 -7.55 0.29 25.45
CA ALA A 646 -8.71 1.12 25.17
C ALA A 646 -10.00 0.29 25.12
N ILE A 647 -9.95 -0.92 24.55
CA ILE A 647 -11.08 -1.85 24.52
C ILE A 647 -11.46 -2.29 25.95
N SER A 648 -10.49 -2.66 26.77
CA SER A 648 -10.74 -3.05 28.17
C SER A 648 -11.38 -1.91 28.98
N TYR A 649 -10.82 -0.71 28.90
CA TYR A 649 -11.38 0.44 29.59
C TYR A 649 -12.78 0.78 29.10
N GLY A 650 -13.03 0.74 27.78
CA GLY A 650 -14.37 0.96 27.23
C GLY A 650 -15.39 -0.08 27.69
N SER A 651 -14.99 -1.36 27.81
CA SER A 651 -15.87 -2.42 28.32
C SER A 651 -16.26 -2.17 29.79
N ILE A 652 -15.30 -1.84 30.64
CA ILE A 652 -15.55 -1.51 32.05
C ILE A 652 -16.41 -0.24 32.18
N GLY A 653 -16.14 0.78 31.36
CA GLY A 653 -16.94 2.00 31.29
C GLY A 653 -18.40 1.72 30.92
N THR A 654 -18.63 0.79 30.00
CA THR A 654 -19.97 0.35 29.59
C THR A 654 -20.72 -0.32 30.73
N VAL A 655 -20.06 -1.23 31.47
CA VAL A 655 -20.68 -1.86 32.64
C VAL A 655 -21.04 -0.82 33.70
N HIS A 656 -20.16 0.15 33.99
CA HIS A 656 -20.46 1.22 34.93
C HIS A 656 -21.62 2.12 34.46
N ASN A 657 -21.70 2.43 33.16
CA ASN A 657 -22.82 3.17 32.61
C ASN A 657 -24.14 2.40 32.77
N ASN A 658 -24.14 1.09 32.49
CA ASN A 658 -25.30 0.22 32.67
C ASN A 658 -25.75 0.11 34.14
N MET A 659 -24.81 0.23 35.08
CA MET A 659 -25.08 0.29 36.52
C MET A 659 -25.58 1.67 36.99
N GLY A 660 -25.51 2.71 36.15
CA GLY A 660 -25.78 4.11 36.53
C GLY A 660 -24.63 4.78 37.29
N ASP A 661 -23.44 4.17 37.37
CA ASP A 661 -22.23 4.77 37.94
C ASP A 661 -21.53 5.65 36.90
N TYR A 662 -22.22 6.73 36.49
CA TYR A 662 -21.80 7.59 35.38
C TYR A 662 -20.42 8.24 35.60
N SER A 663 -20.06 8.54 36.84
CA SER A 663 -18.75 9.12 37.15
C SER A 663 -17.61 8.16 36.81
N LYS A 664 -17.73 6.87 37.16
CA LYS A 664 -16.72 5.88 36.78
C LYS A 664 -16.78 5.54 35.30
N ALA A 665 -17.97 5.52 34.71
CA ALA A 665 -18.13 5.31 33.27
C ALA A 665 -17.32 6.35 32.48
N LEU A 666 -17.46 7.64 32.81
CA LEU A 666 -16.69 8.73 32.21
C LEU A 666 -15.18 8.53 32.42
N GLU A 667 -14.73 8.24 33.64
CA GLU A 667 -13.30 8.01 33.93
C GLU A 667 -12.69 6.95 33.01
N PHE A 668 -13.40 5.83 32.82
CA PHE A 668 -12.95 4.73 31.99
C PHE A 668 -13.05 5.03 30.49
N TYR A 669 -14.11 5.69 30.03
CA TYR A 669 -14.23 6.11 28.64
C TYR A 669 -13.18 7.15 28.25
N GLU A 670 -12.84 8.10 29.14
CA GLU A 670 -11.77 9.09 28.91
C GLU A 670 -10.40 8.41 28.80
N LYS A 671 -10.11 7.42 29.64
CA LYS A 671 -8.90 6.59 29.52
C LYS A 671 -8.83 5.88 28.16
N SER A 672 -9.96 5.33 27.70
CA SER A 672 -10.08 4.68 26.39
C SER A 672 -9.84 5.67 25.24
N LEU A 673 -10.51 6.83 25.27
CA LEU A 673 -10.39 7.88 24.27
C LEU A 673 -8.95 8.39 24.16
N LYS A 674 -8.29 8.68 25.28
CA LYS A 674 -6.90 9.17 25.31
C LYS A 674 -5.91 8.20 24.66
N ILE A 675 -6.15 6.89 24.76
CA ILE A 675 -5.33 5.88 24.07
C ILE A 675 -5.62 5.89 22.57
N ARG A 676 -6.90 5.94 22.19
CA ARG A 676 -7.32 5.98 20.77
C ARG A 676 -6.81 7.25 20.06
N GLU A 677 -6.89 8.43 20.69
CA GLU A 677 -6.36 9.69 20.13
C GLU A 677 -4.85 9.64 19.86
N LYS A 678 -4.10 8.89 20.67
CA LYS A 678 -2.65 8.71 20.49
C LYS A 678 -2.27 7.64 19.46
N SER A 679 -3.16 6.68 19.21
CA SER A 679 -2.85 5.49 18.41
C SER A 679 -3.53 5.48 17.04
N LEU A 680 -4.53 6.32 16.81
CA LEU A 680 -5.34 6.34 15.60
C LEU A 680 -5.25 7.70 14.88
N PRO A 681 -5.43 7.71 13.54
CA PRO A 681 -5.58 8.96 12.79
C PRO A 681 -6.81 9.78 13.26
N PRO A 682 -6.80 11.11 13.12
CA PRO A 682 -7.86 11.98 13.64
C PRO A 682 -9.29 11.64 13.17
N ASN A 683 -9.45 11.10 11.96
CA ASN A 683 -10.76 10.73 11.39
C ASN A 683 -11.04 9.23 11.45
N HIS A 684 -10.43 8.49 12.39
CA HIS A 684 -10.68 7.05 12.49
C HIS A 684 -12.07 6.77 13.12
N PRO A 685 -12.92 5.89 12.56
CA PRO A 685 -14.27 5.63 13.07
C PRO A 685 -14.35 5.25 14.55
N ALA A 686 -13.34 4.53 15.07
CA ALA A 686 -13.27 4.19 16.50
C ALA A 686 -13.13 5.40 17.45
N LEU A 687 -12.64 6.56 16.98
CA LEU A 687 -12.68 7.80 17.76
C LEU A 687 -14.12 8.32 17.87
N ALA A 688 -14.87 8.24 16.76
CA ALA A 688 -16.28 8.61 16.71
C ALA A 688 -17.09 7.81 17.76
N SER A 689 -16.97 6.47 17.77
CA SER A 689 -17.61 5.61 18.78
C SER A 689 -17.23 6.00 20.23
N SER A 690 -15.98 6.43 20.47
CA SER A 690 -15.56 6.86 21.81
C SER A 690 -16.22 8.16 22.25
N TYR A 691 -16.30 9.15 21.37
CA TYR A 691 -17.02 10.39 21.67
C TYR A 691 -18.51 10.09 21.86
N ASN A 692 -19.12 9.24 21.03
CA ASN A 692 -20.51 8.83 21.17
C ASN A 692 -20.81 8.21 22.54
N ASN A 693 -19.96 7.30 23.01
CA ASN A 693 -20.13 6.67 24.33
C ASN A 693 -20.07 7.68 25.49
N ILE A 694 -19.19 8.67 25.41
CA ILE A 694 -19.13 9.75 26.41
C ILE A 694 -20.38 10.64 26.33
N GLY A 695 -20.82 10.98 25.11
CA GLY A 695 -22.06 11.71 24.87
C GLY A 695 -23.27 11.00 25.47
N LEU A 696 -23.35 9.67 25.30
CA LEU A 696 -24.39 8.83 25.89
C LEU A 696 -24.40 8.88 27.42
N VAL A 697 -23.24 8.88 28.07
CA VAL A 697 -23.18 9.00 29.53
C VAL A 697 -23.69 10.36 29.98
N TYR A 698 -23.30 11.46 29.32
CA TYR A 698 -23.81 12.79 29.65
C TYR A 698 -25.32 12.92 29.39
N ASN A 699 -25.83 12.31 28.32
CA ASN A 699 -27.25 12.25 28.03
C ASN A 699 -28.01 11.52 29.16
N ASN A 700 -27.50 10.37 29.60
CA ASN A 700 -28.07 9.62 30.72
C ASN A 700 -28.02 10.39 32.05
N MET A 701 -27.01 11.26 32.24
CA MET A 701 -26.93 12.17 33.39
C MET A 701 -27.86 13.39 33.29
N GLY A 702 -28.46 13.65 32.12
CA GLY A 702 -29.23 14.86 31.83
C GLY A 702 -28.39 16.11 31.55
N ASP A 703 -27.07 15.98 31.35
CA ASP A 703 -26.19 17.08 30.91
C ASP A 703 -26.21 17.16 29.37
N TYR A 704 -27.36 17.55 28.84
CA TYR A 704 -27.65 17.62 27.41
C TYR A 704 -26.66 18.51 26.63
N SER A 705 -26.19 19.59 27.26
CA SER A 705 -25.22 20.50 26.62
C SER A 705 -23.90 19.78 26.33
N LYS A 706 -23.39 18.97 27.25
CA LYS A 706 -22.18 18.18 27.00
C LYS A 706 -22.44 17.00 26.09
N ALA A 707 -23.58 16.34 26.24
CA ALA A 707 -23.97 15.25 25.35
C ALA A 707 -23.91 15.70 23.88
N LEU A 708 -24.48 16.87 23.58
CA LEU A 708 -24.46 17.47 22.25
C LEU A 708 -23.04 17.75 21.75
N GLU A 709 -22.15 18.32 22.57
CA GLU A 709 -20.74 18.57 22.19
C GLU A 709 -20.03 17.28 21.74
N PHE A 710 -20.25 16.20 22.47
CA PHE A 710 -19.63 14.90 22.17
C PHE A 710 -20.26 14.23 20.94
N TYR A 711 -21.58 14.30 20.77
CA TYR A 711 -22.26 13.78 19.59
C TYR A 711 -21.92 14.56 18.30
N GLU A 712 -21.70 15.88 18.40
CA GLU A 712 -21.24 16.69 17.26
C GLU A 712 -19.83 16.27 16.79
N LYS A 713 -18.93 15.98 17.74
CA LYS A 713 -17.59 15.45 17.42
C LYS A 713 -17.65 14.07 16.77
N ASP A 714 -18.50 13.17 17.27
CA ASP A 714 -18.77 11.88 16.63
C ASP A 714 -19.26 12.06 15.19
N LEU A 715 -20.25 12.94 14.97
CA LEU A 715 -20.80 13.20 13.65
C LEU A 715 -19.75 13.78 12.69
N GLU A 716 -18.90 14.70 13.14
CA GLU A 716 -17.83 15.29 12.34
C GLU A 716 -16.86 14.21 11.83
N ILE A 717 -16.38 13.36 12.73
CA ILE A 717 -15.48 12.26 12.38
C ILE A 717 -16.17 11.28 11.43
N THR A 718 -17.41 10.88 11.75
CA THR A 718 -18.18 9.93 10.95
C THR A 718 -18.43 10.44 9.53
N LYS A 719 -18.73 11.74 9.35
CA LYS A 719 -18.86 12.38 8.02
C LYS A 719 -17.56 12.37 7.22
N ASN A 720 -16.44 12.57 7.87
CA ASN A 720 -15.13 12.60 7.23
C ASN A 720 -14.62 11.18 6.91
N ALA A 721 -15.01 10.19 7.71
CA ALA A 721 -14.50 8.83 7.64
C ALA A 721 -15.33 7.90 6.73
N LEU A 722 -16.65 8.11 6.64
CA LEU A 722 -17.58 7.16 6.04
C LEU A 722 -18.39 7.78 4.88
N PRO A 723 -18.83 6.96 3.90
CA PRO A 723 -19.72 7.42 2.84
C PRO A 723 -21.01 8.04 3.38
N SER A 724 -21.57 8.99 2.63
CA SER A 724 -22.77 9.75 3.01
C SER A 724 -24.03 8.90 3.28
N ASN A 725 -24.06 7.65 2.82
CA ASN A 725 -25.16 6.70 3.03
C ASN A 725 -24.86 5.65 4.12
N HIS A 726 -23.76 5.78 4.86
CA HIS A 726 -23.39 4.81 5.89
C HIS A 726 -24.37 4.87 7.09
N PRO A 727 -24.87 3.72 7.60
CA PRO A 727 -25.84 3.69 8.70
C PRO A 727 -25.40 4.45 9.96
N SER A 728 -24.11 4.44 10.30
CA SER A 728 -23.58 5.18 11.45
C SER A 728 -23.87 6.68 11.41
N LEU A 729 -23.97 7.29 10.22
CA LEU A 729 -24.39 8.71 10.12
C LEU A 729 -25.81 8.90 10.64
N ALA A 730 -26.71 7.95 10.37
CA ALA A 730 -28.08 8.01 10.88
C ALA A 730 -28.10 7.86 12.41
N THR A 731 -27.24 7.01 12.98
CA THR A 731 -27.06 6.91 14.44
C THR A 731 -26.61 8.24 15.03
N SER A 732 -25.54 8.86 14.51
CA SER A 732 -25.05 10.15 15.01
C SER A 732 -26.12 11.25 14.92
N TYR A 733 -26.88 11.31 13.82
CA TYR A 733 -28.00 12.26 13.70
C TYR A 733 -29.13 11.99 14.68
N ASN A 734 -29.45 10.71 14.91
CA ASN A 734 -30.47 10.31 15.87
C ASN A 734 -30.05 10.68 17.30
N ASP A 735 -28.80 10.42 17.68
CA ASP A 735 -28.28 10.67 19.02
C ASP A 735 -28.25 12.19 19.32
N ILE A 736 -27.92 13.02 18.32
CA ILE A 736 -28.10 14.48 18.41
C ILE A 736 -29.57 14.87 18.56
N GLY A 737 -30.49 14.21 17.82
CA GLY A 737 -31.92 14.52 17.88
C GLY A 737 -32.63 14.06 19.16
N LEU A 738 -32.02 13.16 19.93
CA LEU A 738 -32.54 12.69 21.23
C LEU A 738 -32.22 13.65 22.38
N VAL A 739 -31.25 14.55 22.19
CA VAL A 739 -30.80 15.59 23.14
C VAL A 739 -31.54 16.88 22.85
#